data_AF-A0A0L7QY55-F1
#
_entry.id   AF-A0A0L7QY55-F1
#
_cell.length_a   1.000
_cell.length_b   1.000
_cell.length_c   1.000
_cell.angle_alpha   90.00
_cell.angle_beta   90.00
_cell.angle_gamma   90.00
#
_symmetry.space_group_name_H-M   'P 1'
#
loop_
_entity.id
_entity.type
_entity.pdbx_description
1 polymer ?
#
loop_
_entity_poly.entity_id
_entity_poly.type
_entity_poly.pdbx_seq_one_letter_code
_entity_poly.pdbx_strand_id
1 'polypeptide(L)'
;DWINELNSLQLRTKFEEKLSSMPGDESYFLLTTFANMALARADKDYDFVRTTTIDLFQIGFLSEKTRDSCSKDARSLLSNLTNKYPSLLSDILQKLKDNFASAGKLSLYLFTELKLYKWIPREEDIVILSTWLHQCPLISIENHLARLILTHLNWGFNESGNLHLPIDLHRRIALLTVEVTMKYVPDSSVQTASLLAEGVSSMIRPQNAEYIFSLWAWDIISKLRLHQLDQSEALCHYTFQSPSEAFAHIPDMDSDSSLEILVTGIHEKQPIACYVAMLMTLWGHSIPLICLHGFNQLQILQSYYKYEQVLICLHYIIPLFLTCEDTLLKNDKFISIIISLIAADRSYMKMAKKLVHLWLNILILVPDWNKDQSVMYLMDVVISAAFCHANARVTVENMFQSLFSNTPNRNVITSFGSFLNWATGTSNSVSLLGKWTQSVWVAYQILLTEQYNREIKSGLWREILKELSVQPKISLDTAIKRACITVKMQPFGANGLSIYRWSQQALDTPIDHPILPLLWQNFFALFLARVPTTLGFYKTLKPRLHEPRFYLPALPPQYMSQKLILLVQDDWTPWIEYIDYWAIQQNQIIAVQEWEHVCSRNQENLYQNGKNVPISLPEVAEPLQRIFKRLATYEQPVPPPSLNRNQTVFNCISKQSLYNSNSVIDLVKPHLKILLDYAQTYNLMISEHIATDSSFLELVPTLYKETENHVTLHALCDLAPPNQKQSRSGTPPTVHCAGPAVIAIKVPEAHINSGIDHMITQNRAEYENLLIKASQPPPSKVTQGCVFIDHLIAMLEHEITVNQNSENTTVLYKIQENGVKLFYYLVDNYTEEASLCPPTKQFITTCLEKLGQSFISGEETQALQLLNTIIRKPNLGVLLGPHFTPVAGSASTFLQMYEIVVEFSTGANIDLCFVLLSKVCYLMYILYISFL
;
A
#
# COMPACT_ATOMS: atom_id res chain seq x y z
N ASP A 1 66.03 -4.79 21.96
CA ASP A 1 64.82 -4.43 22.71
C ASP A 1 64.00 -3.41 21.91
N TRP A 2 63.67 -3.77 20.67
CA TRP A 2 63.15 -2.81 19.68
C TRP A 2 61.73 -2.33 20.03
N ILE A 3 60.95 -3.15 20.75
CA ILE A 3 59.59 -2.82 21.21
C ILE A 3 59.62 -1.63 22.16
N ASN A 4 60.58 -1.60 23.08
CA ASN A 4 60.75 -0.48 24.02
C ASN A 4 61.21 0.80 23.31
N GLU A 5 62.02 0.65 22.27
CA GLU A 5 62.53 1.78 21.47
C GLU A 5 61.44 2.38 20.56
N LEU A 6 60.61 1.53 19.93
CA LEU A 6 59.45 1.94 19.12
C LEU A 6 58.35 2.60 19.96
N ASN A 7 58.17 2.16 21.22
CA ASN A 7 57.22 2.76 22.15
C ASN A 7 57.78 4.00 22.88
N SER A 8 59.02 4.40 22.61
CA SER A 8 59.62 5.56 23.28
C SER A 8 58.93 6.87 22.88
N LEU A 9 58.60 7.68 23.89
CA LEU A 9 57.92 8.97 23.69
C LEU A 9 58.73 9.90 22.77
N GLN A 10 60.06 9.93 22.95
CA GLN A 10 60.95 10.77 22.15
C GLN A 10 60.92 10.42 20.66
N LEU A 11 60.85 9.13 20.30
CA LEU A 11 60.80 8.71 18.90
C LEU A 11 59.45 9.08 18.28
N ARG A 12 58.34 8.87 19.00
CA ARG A 12 56.99 9.27 18.57
C ARG A 12 56.86 10.78 18.35
N THR A 13 57.40 11.60 19.26
CA THR A 13 57.37 13.07 19.09
C THR A 13 58.17 13.51 17.87
N LYS A 14 59.37 12.94 17.65
CA LYS A 14 60.17 13.23 16.45
C LYS A 14 59.46 12.83 15.17
N PHE A 15 58.76 11.69 15.20
CA PHE A 15 57.98 11.21 14.06
C PHE A 15 56.81 12.14 13.73
N GLU A 16 56.05 12.58 14.74
CA GLU A 16 54.97 13.57 14.60
C GLU A 16 55.46 14.93 14.09
N GLU A 17 56.57 15.44 14.63
CA GLU A 17 57.18 16.70 14.18
C GLU A 17 57.62 16.62 12.72
N LYS A 18 58.20 15.48 12.32
CA LYS A 18 58.62 15.28 10.93
C LYS A 18 57.42 15.21 9.98
N LEU A 19 56.37 14.47 10.35
CA LEU A 19 55.11 14.39 9.60
C LEU A 19 54.45 15.77 9.44
N SER A 20 54.45 16.59 10.49
CA SER A 20 53.88 17.95 10.46
C SER A 20 54.62 18.88 9.49
N SER A 21 55.89 18.60 9.20
CA SER A 21 56.74 19.40 8.31
C SER A 21 56.76 18.93 6.85
N MET A 22 56.16 17.77 6.56
CA MET A 22 56.19 17.13 5.24
C MET A 22 55.00 17.59 4.36
N PRO A 23 55.17 17.68 3.04
CA PRO A 23 54.06 17.83 2.10
C PRO A 23 53.08 16.64 2.20
N GLY A 24 51.80 16.87 1.91
CA GLY A 24 50.73 15.87 2.04
C GLY A 24 51.04 14.55 1.34
N ASP A 25 51.51 14.59 0.09
CA ASP A 25 51.83 13.39 -0.69
C ASP A 25 52.98 12.57 -0.08
N GLU A 26 54.04 13.24 0.40
CA GLU A 26 55.18 12.56 1.05
C GLU A 26 54.77 11.93 2.39
N SER A 27 53.93 12.64 3.16
CA SER A 27 53.39 12.12 4.41
C SER A 27 52.54 10.87 4.18
N TYR A 28 51.73 10.85 3.11
CA TYR A 28 50.94 9.69 2.71
C TYR A 28 51.81 8.49 2.33
N PHE A 29 52.86 8.69 1.53
CA PHE A 29 53.78 7.62 1.16
C PHE A 29 54.48 7.02 2.39
N LEU A 30 54.88 7.86 3.35
CA LEU A 30 55.51 7.40 4.59
C LEU A 30 54.54 6.58 5.44
N LEU A 31 53.32 7.07 5.67
CA LEU A 31 52.29 6.35 6.43
C LEU A 31 51.90 5.05 5.73
N THR A 32 51.78 5.06 4.40
CA THR A 32 51.48 3.87 3.60
C THR A 32 52.60 2.84 3.70
N THR A 33 53.85 3.27 3.65
CA THR A 33 55.01 2.38 3.86
C THR A 33 54.97 1.77 5.25
N PHE A 34 54.65 2.58 6.26
CA PHE A 34 54.52 2.14 7.65
C PHE A 34 53.42 1.10 7.84
N ALA A 35 52.24 1.33 7.26
CA ALA A 35 51.14 0.38 7.25
C ALA A 35 51.46 -0.91 6.45
N ASN A 36 52.12 -0.79 5.29
CA ASN A 36 52.51 -1.93 4.46
C ASN A 36 53.52 -2.84 5.18
N MET A 37 54.41 -2.27 6.00
CA MET A 37 55.29 -3.06 6.86
C MET A 37 54.49 -3.92 7.84
N ALA A 38 53.43 -3.39 8.45
CA ALA A 38 52.54 -4.19 9.31
C ALA A 38 51.70 -5.21 8.51
N LEU A 39 51.21 -4.84 7.32
CA LEU A 39 50.46 -5.75 6.44
C LEU A 39 51.31 -6.90 5.89
N ALA A 40 52.63 -6.75 5.74
CA ALA A 40 53.51 -7.80 5.25
C ALA A 40 53.84 -8.88 6.30
N ARG A 41 53.55 -8.63 7.58
CA ARG A 41 53.86 -9.57 8.69
C ARG A 41 52.84 -10.71 8.78
N ALA A 42 53.19 -11.73 9.56
CA ALA A 42 52.30 -12.83 9.94
C ALA A 42 51.82 -12.64 11.40
N ASP A 43 50.81 -13.41 11.83
CA ASP A 43 50.21 -13.30 13.17
C ASP A 43 51.21 -13.47 14.34
N LYS A 44 52.36 -14.12 14.09
CA LYS A 44 53.42 -14.31 15.09
C LYS A 44 54.09 -13.00 15.51
N ASP A 45 54.06 -11.96 14.67
CA ASP A 45 54.65 -10.64 14.95
C ASP A 45 53.56 -9.61 15.31
N TYR A 46 52.50 -10.05 16.01
CA TYR A 46 51.34 -9.22 16.34
C TYR A 46 51.70 -7.95 17.11
N ASP A 47 52.70 -7.98 17.99
CA ASP A 47 53.12 -6.81 18.77
C ASP A 47 53.60 -5.64 17.88
N PHE A 48 54.29 -5.95 16.77
CA PHE A 48 54.68 -4.93 15.80
C PHE A 48 53.44 -4.34 15.13
N VAL A 49 52.56 -5.21 14.61
CA VAL A 49 51.34 -4.82 13.91
C VAL A 49 50.48 -3.93 14.81
N ARG A 50 50.26 -4.35 16.05
CA ARG A 50 49.54 -3.60 17.08
C ARG A 50 50.16 -2.23 17.33
N THR A 51 51.48 -2.17 17.53
CA THR A 51 52.19 -0.90 17.78
C THR A 51 52.01 0.06 16.60
N THR A 52 52.21 -0.42 15.37
CA THR A 52 51.99 0.37 14.15
C THR A 52 50.55 0.87 14.02
N THR A 53 49.56 0.04 14.31
CA THR A 53 48.14 0.43 14.29
C THR A 53 47.84 1.52 15.32
N ILE A 54 48.34 1.38 16.55
CA ILE A 54 48.14 2.39 17.60
C ILE A 54 48.85 3.71 17.25
N ASP A 55 50.03 3.66 16.65
CA ASP A 55 50.74 4.86 16.19
C ASP A 55 49.98 5.57 15.06
N LEU A 56 49.44 4.82 14.08
CA LEU A 56 48.59 5.37 13.03
C LEU A 56 47.31 6.01 13.60
N PHE A 57 46.69 5.36 14.58
CA PHE A 57 45.53 5.91 15.28
C PHE A 57 45.88 7.17 16.07
N GLN A 58 47.02 7.17 16.79
CA GLN A 58 47.51 8.32 17.54
C GLN A 58 47.69 9.54 16.63
N ILE A 59 48.36 9.38 15.49
CA ILE A 59 48.66 10.47 14.55
C ILE A 59 47.42 10.94 13.80
N GLY A 60 46.56 10.00 13.40
CA GLY A 60 45.36 10.32 12.61
C GLY A 60 44.21 10.89 13.43
N PHE A 61 44.09 10.54 14.71
CA PHE A 61 42.86 10.79 15.48
C PHE A 61 43.09 11.41 16.87
N LEU A 62 44.26 11.27 17.48
CA LEU A 62 44.51 11.76 18.85
C LEU A 62 45.43 12.99 18.90
N SER A 63 46.44 13.08 18.02
CA SER A 63 47.41 14.18 18.01
C SER A 63 46.81 15.42 17.35
N GLU A 64 46.76 16.52 18.10
CA GLU A 64 46.22 17.79 17.63
C GLU A 64 47.04 18.41 16.49
N LYS A 65 48.32 18.03 16.38
CA LYS A 65 49.24 18.56 15.38
C LYS A 65 49.03 17.94 13.99
N THR A 66 48.61 16.68 13.95
CA THR A 66 48.58 15.87 12.71
C THR A 66 47.20 15.37 12.32
N ARG A 67 46.19 15.41 13.20
CA ARG A 67 44.85 14.87 12.89
C ARG A 67 44.17 15.54 11.70
N ASP A 68 44.36 16.85 11.51
CA ASP A 68 43.70 17.60 10.44
C ASP A 68 44.25 17.23 9.05
N SER A 69 45.55 16.93 8.96
CA SER A 69 46.20 16.52 7.70
C SER A 69 46.16 15.01 7.46
N CYS A 70 46.32 14.19 8.51
CA CYS A 70 46.53 12.75 8.38
C CYS A 70 45.28 11.88 8.62
N SER A 71 44.17 12.42 9.13
CA SER A 71 42.98 11.60 9.50
C SER A 71 42.39 10.82 8.32
N LYS A 72 42.34 11.39 7.12
CA LYS A 72 41.82 10.72 5.92
C LYS A 72 42.68 9.51 5.53
N ASP A 73 43.99 9.70 5.53
CA ASP A 73 44.95 8.67 5.12
C ASP A 73 45.07 7.57 6.18
N ALA A 74 45.19 7.97 7.45
CA ALA A 74 45.22 7.04 8.58
C ALA A 74 43.96 6.17 8.62
N ARG A 75 42.77 6.73 8.36
CA ARG A 75 41.51 5.97 8.29
C ARG A 75 41.53 4.86 7.24
N SER A 76 41.97 5.16 6.02
CA SER A 76 42.11 4.17 4.94
C SER A 76 43.10 3.05 5.32
N LEU A 77 44.25 3.42 5.87
CA LEU A 77 45.29 2.48 6.28
C LEU A 77 44.84 1.60 7.46
N LEU A 78 44.15 2.18 8.46
CA LEU A 78 43.56 1.44 9.57
C LEU A 78 42.47 0.47 9.09
N SER A 79 41.66 0.84 8.10
CA SER A 79 40.68 -0.07 7.48
C SER A 79 41.36 -1.28 6.83
N ASN A 80 42.47 -1.07 6.12
CA ASN A 80 43.25 -2.15 5.52
C ASN A 80 43.87 -3.08 6.58
N LEU A 81 44.45 -2.52 7.65
CA LEU A 81 45.04 -3.28 8.74
C LEU A 81 44.00 -4.11 9.50
N THR A 82 42.88 -3.49 9.88
CA THR A 82 41.78 -4.18 10.59
C THR A 82 41.08 -5.21 9.71
N ASN A 83 41.09 -5.05 8.38
CA ASN A 83 40.59 -6.06 7.46
C ASN A 83 41.46 -7.33 7.42
N LYS A 84 42.78 -7.20 7.59
CA LYS A 84 43.70 -8.34 7.71
C LYS A 84 43.71 -8.93 9.13
N TYR A 85 43.71 -8.07 10.16
CA TYR A 85 43.73 -8.46 11.56
C TYR A 85 42.55 -7.85 12.33
N PRO A 86 41.36 -8.48 12.32
CA PRO A 86 40.17 -7.93 12.97
C PRO A 86 40.31 -7.68 14.48
N SER A 87 41.22 -8.40 15.16
CA SER A 87 41.49 -8.22 16.60
C SER A 87 42.04 -6.83 16.96
N LEU A 88 42.63 -6.11 16.00
CA LEU A 88 43.12 -4.73 16.19
C LEU A 88 41.99 -3.74 16.53
N LEU A 89 40.74 -4.07 16.21
CA LEU A 89 39.59 -3.24 16.56
C LEU A 89 39.42 -3.11 18.08
N SER A 90 39.70 -4.19 18.82
CA SER A 90 39.73 -4.16 20.29
C SER A 90 40.82 -3.22 20.79
N ASP A 91 42.02 -3.25 20.21
CA ASP A 91 43.11 -2.36 20.60
C ASP A 91 42.79 -0.88 20.33
N ILE A 92 42.18 -0.59 19.18
CA ILE A 92 41.72 0.76 18.84
C ILE A 92 40.63 1.23 19.82
N LEU A 93 39.65 0.37 20.14
CA LEU A 93 38.56 0.72 21.06
C LEU A 93 39.07 1.00 22.48
N GLN A 94 39.99 0.17 22.98
CA GLN A 94 40.62 0.37 24.30
C GLN A 94 41.41 1.69 24.33
N LYS A 95 42.21 1.98 23.30
CA LYS A 95 42.96 3.24 23.22
C LYS A 95 42.02 4.45 23.12
N LEU A 96 40.92 4.32 22.39
CA LEU A 96 39.90 5.35 22.25
C LEU A 96 39.18 5.64 23.58
N LYS A 97 38.85 4.61 24.37
CA LYS A 97 38.22 4.76 25.69
C LYS A 97 38.99 5.73 26.59
N ASP A 98 40.31 5.60 26.65
CA ASP A 98 41.15 6.44 27.50
C ASP A 98 41.38 7.84 26.93
N ASN A 99 41.08 8.07 25.64
CA ASN A 99 41.43 9.30 24.91
C ASN A 99 40.23 9.89 24.14
N PHE A 100 39.00 9.60 24.59
CA PHE A 100 37.79 9.92 23.85
C PHE A 100 37.61 11.43 23.61
N ALA A 101 38.01 12.24 24.60
CA ALA A 101 37.97 13.70 24.53
C ALA A 101 38.77 14.28 23.35
N SER A 102 39.88 13.63 22.97
CA SER A 102 40.74 14.07 21.86
C SER A 102 40.20 13.65 20.49
N ALA A 103 39.55 12.48 20.40
CA ALA A 103 39.00 11.97 19.15
C ALA A 103 37.63 12.55 18.81
N GLY A 104 36.72 12.65 19.80
CA GLY A 104 35.37 13.19 19.64
C GLY A 104 34.65 12.64 18.40
N LYS A 105 34.14 13.53 17.53
CA LYS A 105 33.40 13.17 16.32
C LYS A 105 34.23 12.41 15.28
N LEU A 106 35.57 12.54 15.29
CA LEU A 106 36.43 11.81 14.35
C LEU A 106 36.36 10.29 14.56
N SER A 107 36.03 9.84 15.78
CA SER A 107 35.79 8.43 16.07
C SER A 107 34.62 7.85 15.27
N LEU A 108 33.55 8.62 15.04
CA LEU A 108 32.40 8.17 14.25
C LEU A 108 32.81 7.91 12.80
N TYR A 109 33.54 8.84 12.18
CA TYR A 109 34.03 8.70 10.80
C TYR A 109 35.00 7.53 10.63
N LEU A 110 35.79 7.23 11.66
CA LEU A 110 36.67 6.07 11.65
C LEU A 110 35.84 4.77 11.63
N PHE A 111 34.99 4.57 12.64
CA PHE A 111 34.26 3.32 12.83
C PHE A 111 33.20 3.04 11.76
N THR A 112 32.79 4.04 10.97
CA THR A 112 31.98 3.83 9.76
C THR A 112 32.73 3.11 8.62
N GLU A 113 34.06 3.23 8.56
CA GLU A 113 34.87 2.61 7.48
C GLU A 113 35.57 1.31 7.89
N LEU A 114 35.67 1.05 9.20
CA LEU A 114 36.24 -0.17 9.71
C LEU A 114 35.34 -1.38 9.42
N LYS A 115 35.95 -2.53 9.12
CA LYS A 115 35.23 -3.76 8.74
C LYS A 115 34.70 -4.50 9.97
N LEU A 116 33.78 -3.87 10.71
CA LEU A 116 33.22 -4.36 11.97
C LEU A 116 32.52 -5.73 11.85
N TYR A 117 32.01 -6.08 10.68
CA TYR A 117 31.36 -7.39 10.43
C TYR A 117 32.32 -8.60 10.51
N LYS A 118 33.65 -8.38 10.52
CA LYS A 118 34.65 -9.44 10.75
C LYS A 118 35.13 -9.52 12.20
N TRP A 119 34.69 -8.59 13.03
CA TRP A 119 35.19 -8.44 14.38
C TRP A 119 34.45 -9.35 15.35
N ILE A 120 35.21 -10.00 16.22
CA ILE A 120 34.70 -10.76 17.37
C ILE A 120 35.14 -9.99 18.62
N PRO A 121 34.24 -9.19 19.23
CA PRO A 121 34.56 -8.40 20.41
C PRO A 121 34.94 -9.28 21.61
N ARG A 122 35.91 -8.81 22.41
CA ARG A 122 36.29 -9.41 23.69
C ARG A 122 35.34 -8.94 24.79
N GLU A 123 35.36 -9.64 25.92
CA GLU A 123 34.59 -9.26 27.11
C GLU A 123 34.83 -7.81 27.55
N GLU A 124 36.08 -7.36 27.52
CA GLU A 124 36.45 -5.99 27.86
C GLU A 124 35.84 -4.95 26.91
N ASP A 125 35.70 -5.29 25.63
CA ASP A 125 35.11 -4.42 24.60
C ASP A 125 33.61 -4.22 24.86
N ILE A 126 32.90 -5.30 25.20
CA ILE A 126 31.47 -5.26 25.54
C ILE A 126 31.23 -4.45 26.82
N VAL A 127 32.14 -4.53 27.80
CA VAL A 127 32.08 -3.67 29.00
C VAL A 127 32.19 -2.19 28.64
N ILE A 128 33.05 -1.82 27.69
CA ILE A 128 33.15 -0.43 27.21
C ILE A 128 31.84 0.01 26.54
N LEU A 129 31.34 -0.78 25.58
CA LEU A 129 30.13 -0.45 24.83
C LEU A 129 28.90 -0.35 25.75
N SER A 130 28.75 -1.27 26.70
CA SER A 130 27.67 -1.24 27.70
C SER A 130 27.78 -0.03 28.63
N THR A 131 28.98 0.32 29.06
CA THR A 131 29.22 1.54 29.86
C THR A 131 28.78 2.79 29.09
N TRP A 132 29.17 2.91 27.82
CA TRP A 132 28.79 4.05 26.96
C TRP A 132 27.30 4.11 26.67
N LEU A 133 26.62 2.98 26.49
CA LEU A 133 25.17 2.95 26.30
C LEU A 133 24.41 3.30 27.58
N HIS A 134 24.85 2.79 28.72
CA HIS A 134 24.12 2.90 29.97
C HIS A 134 24.41 4.21 30.72
N GLN A 135 25.65 4.70 30.72
CA GLN A 135 26.07 5.85 31.54
C GLN A 135 26.08 7.18 30.78
N CYS A 136 26.24 7.17 29.46
CA CYS A 136 26.33 8.40 28.68
C CYS A 136 24.95 8.83 28.11
N PRO A 137 24.65 10.16 28.03
CA PRO A 137 23.39 10.65 27.47
C PRO A 137 23.14 10.20 26.03
N LEU A 138 21.86 10.08 25.61
CA LEU A 138 21.48 9.64 24.25
C LEU A 138 22.08 10.47 23.10
N ILE A 139 22.39 11.74 23.37
CA ILE A 139 22.93 12.71 22.39
C ILE A 139 24.47 12.68 22.38
N SER A 140 25.11 12.01 23.34
CA SER A 140 26.56 11.94 23.44
C SER A 140 27.17 11.11 22.30
N ILE A 141 28.42 11.42 21.95
CA ILE A 141 29.13 10.76 20.86
C ILE A 141 29.51 9.32 21.26
N GLU A 142 29.83 9.09 22.53
CA GLU A 142 30.10 7.76 23.11
C GLU A 142 28.91 6.83 22.93
N ASN A 143 27.71 7.31 23.29
CA ASN A 143 26.47 6.54 23.14
C ASN A 143 26.17 6.28 21.66
N HIS A 144 26.30 7.30 20.80
CA HIS A 144 26.10 7.15 19.37
C HIS A 144 27.09 6.17 18.72
N LEU A 145 28.36 6.22 19.12
CA LEU A 145 29.40 5.31 18.64
C LEU A 145 29.13 3.88 19.10
N ALA A 146 28.70 3.68 20.35
CA ALA A 146 28.35 2.34 20.84
C ALA A 146 27.19 1.73 20.04
N ARG A 147 26.16 2.52 19.76
CA ARG A 147 25.04 2.11 18.88
C ARG A 147 25.52 1.78 17.47
N LEU A 148 26.38 2.61 16.89
CA LEU A 148 26.94 2.40 15.55
C LEU A 148 27.74 1.09 15.48
N ILE A 149 28.62 0.86 16.45
CA ILE A 149 29.43 -0.35 16.52
C ILE A 149 28.55 -1.60 16.58
N LEU A 150 27.61 -1.65 17.53
CA LEU A 150 26.70 -2.80 17.68
C LEU A 150 25.85 -3.04 16.43
N THR A 151 25.45 -1.98 15.72
CA THR A 151 24.64 -2.07 14.49
C THR A 151 25.40 -2.73 13.34
N HIS A 152 26.72 -2.57 13.30
CA HIS A 152 27.59 -3.05 12.22
C HIS A 152 28.36 -4.35 12.53
N LEU A 153 28.17 -4.91 13.72
CA LEU A 153 28.63 -6.28 14.03
C LEU A 153 27.84 -7.32 13.22
N ASN A 154 28.48 -8.45 12.95
CA ASN A 154 27.83 -9.56 12.26
C ASN A 154 27.06 -10.45 13.23
N TRP A 155 25.77 -10.14 13.42
CA TRP A 155 24.81 -10.95 14.18
C TRP A 155 24.25 -12.15 13.39
N GLY A 156 24.74 -12.38 12.17
CA GLY A 156 24.31 -13.47 11.30
C GLY A 156 25.17 -14.72 11.45
N PHE A 157 25.30 -15.45 10.33
CA PHE A 157 26.05 -16.70 10.26
C PHE A 157 27.45 -16.46 9.69
N ASN A 158 28.39 -17.32 10.08
CA ASN A 158 29.70 -17.44 9.46
C ASN A 158 29.66 -18.35 8.21
N GLU A 159 30.79 -18.50 7.53
CA GLU A 159 30.89 -19.34 6.31
C GLU A 159 30.55 -20.82 6.55
N SER A 160 30.61 -21.29 7.80
CA SER A 160 30.23 -22.65 8.19
C SER A 160 28.74 -22.83 8.52
N GLY A 161 27.93 -21.77 8.40
CA GLY A 161 26.49 -21.80 8.74
C GLY A 161 26.19 -21.78 10.24
N ASN A 162 27.20 -21.57 11.09
CA ASN A 162 27.05 -21.36 12.54
C ASN A 162 26.95 -19.87 12.85
N LEU A 163 26.45 -19.51 14.04
CA LEU A 163 26.43 -18.10 14.47
C LEU A 163 27.85 -17.51 14.43
N HIS A 164 28.00 -16.32 13.84
CA HIS A 164 29.30 -15.65 13.78
C HIS A 164 29.73 -15.17 15.16
N LEU A 165 28.78 -14.63 15.94
CA LEU A 165 28.95 -14.28 17.34
C LEU A 165 28.25 -15.33 18.22
N PRO A 166 28.80 -15.68 19.40
CA PRO A 166 28.23 -16.71 20.25
C PRO A 166 26.84 -16.31 20.78
N ILE A 167 25.96 -17.29 20.99
CA ILE A 167 24.59 -17.07 21.47
C ILE A 167 24.54 -16.32 22.81
N ASP A 168 25.54 -16.52 23.67
CA ASP A 168 25.64 -15.80 24.95
C ASP A 168 25.79 -14.29 24.75
N LEU A 169 26.52 -13.87 23.71
CA LEU A 169 26.68 -12.46 23.37
C LEU A 169 25.36 -11.88 22.82
N HIS A 170 24.64 -12.63 22.00
CA HIS A 170 23.31 -12.22 21.52
C HIS A 170 22.36 -11.98 22.70
N ARG A 171 22.29 -12.94 23.63
CA ARG A 171 21.46 -12.85 24.84
C ARG A 171 21.85 -11.67 25.71
N ARG A 172 23.15 -11.46 25.92
CA ARG A 172 23.66 -10.33 26.71
C ARG A 172 23.32 -8.97 26.10
N ILE A 173 23.47 -8.81 24.77
CA ILE A 173 23.10 -7.55 24.11
C ILE A 173 21.59 -7.35 24.11
N ALA A 174 20.78 -8.41 24.02
CA ALA A 174 19.32 -8.30 24.17
C ALA A 174 18.95 -7.79 25.57
N LEU A 175 19.50 -8.38 26.64
CA LEU A 175 19.26 -7.95 28.02
C LEU A 175 19.71 -6.51 28.26
N LEU A 176 20.92 -6.15 27.81
CA LEU A 176 21.43 -4.78 27.88
C LEU A 176 20.52 -3.80 27.13
N THR A 177 20.02 -4.18 25.95
CA THR A 177 19.13 -3.31 25.17
C THR A 177 17.82 -3.08 25.90
N VAL A 178 17.22 -4.13 26.48
CA VAL A 178 16.00 -4.01 27.30
C VAL A 178 16.26 -3.09 28.50
N GLU A 179 17.36 -3.31 29.23
CA GLU A 179 17.73 -2.51 30.39
C GLU A 179 17.86 -1.01 30.04
N VAL A 180 18.59 -0.72 28.97
CA VAL A 180 18.83 0.66 28.54
C VAL A 180 17.55 1.29 27.96
N THR A 181 16.68 0.52 27.28
CA THR A 181 15.36 1.00 26.85
C THR A 181 14.47 1.34 28.03
N MET A 182 14.41 0.50 29.06
CA MET A 182 13.63 0.79 30.27
C MET A 182 14.13 2.04 30.99
N LYS A 183 15.44 2.28 30.98
CA LYS A 183 16.05 3.48 31.57
C LYS A 183 15.70 4.77 30.83
N TYR A 184 15.79 4.78 29.50
CA TYR A 184 15.62 6.00 28.71
C TYR A 184 14.22 6.20 28.13
N VAL A 185 13.39 5.15 28.10
CA VAL A 185 12.03 5.17 27.55
C VAL A 185 11.06 4.44 28.51
N PRO A 186 10.85 4.95 29.74
CA PRO A 186 10.03 4.27 30.75
C PRO A 186 8.52 4.34 30.45
N ASP A 187 8.03 5.43 29.87
CA ASP A 187 6.60 5.68 29.64
C ASP A 187 6.15 5.21 28.25
N SER A 188 5.87 3.91 28.10
CA SER A 188 5.15 3.43 26.91
C SER A 188 3.63 3.60 27.01
N SER A 189 3.10 4.30 28.01
CA SER A 189 1.65 4.46 28.17
C SER A 189 1.04 5.39 27.09
N VAL A 190 0.42 4.79 26.07
CA VAL A 190 -0.73 5.32 25.30
C VAL A 190 -0.47 6.47 24.31
N GLN A 191 0.73 7.02 24.15
CA GLN A 191 1.00 8.12 23.20
C GLN A 191 1.38 7.74 21.74
N THR A 192 1.03 6.53 21.28
CA THR A 192 1.17 6.16 19.86
C THR A 192 -0.15 5.92 19.15
N ALA A 193 -1.19 6.67 19.54
CA ALA A 193 -2.41 6.89 18.73
C ALA A 193 -2.15 7.67 17.41
N SER A 194 -0.92 7.66 16.89
CA SER A 194 -0.50 8.40 15.70
C SER A 194 0.04 7.50 14.59
N LEU A 195 -0.04 6.16 14.70
CA LEU A 195 0.42 5.24 13.64
C LEU A 195 -0.53 5.17 12.43
N LEU A 196 -1.73 5.76 12.50
CA LEU A 196 -2.53 6.04 11.29
C LEU A 196 -1.90 7.13 10.40
N ALA A 197 -0.82 7.79 10.84
CA ALA A 197 -0.12 8.84 10.09
C ALA A 197 1.17 8.39 9.39
N GLU A 198 1.55 7.11 9.44
CA GLU A 198 2.75 6.61 8.71
C GLU A 198 2.49 6.43 7.20
N GLY A 199 1.28 6.69 6.72
CA GLY A 199 0.98 6.78 5.29
C GLY A 199 1.21 8.15 4.66
N VAL A 200 1.33 9.24 5.44
CA VAL A 200 1.32 10.62 4.86
C VAL A 200 2.21 11.65 5.61
N SER A 201 2.94 11.31 6.68
CA SER A 201 3.74 12.33 7.39
C SER A 201 5.11 11.85 7.87
N SER A 202 5.99 11.48 6.93
CA SER A 202 7.44 11.41 7.18
C SER A 202 8.14 12.76 7.01
N MET A 203 7.38 13.84 6.82
CA MET A 203 7.87 15.21 6.81
C MET A 203 7.08 15.97 7.88
N ILE A 204 7.79 16.58 8.84
CA ILE A 204 7.28 17.44 9.93
C ILE A 204 6.88 16.70 11.23
N ARG A 205 7.86 16.08 11.90
CA ARG A 205 7.90 16.03 13.38
C ARG A 205 9.35 16.12 13.86
N PRO A 206 9.69 16.97 14.85
CA PRO A 206 11.01 16.91 15.46
C PRO A 206 11.17 15.55 16.15
N GLN A 207 12.12 14.72 15.69
CA GLN A 207 12.38 13.43 16.30
C GLN A 207 13.13 13.64 17.62
N ASN A 208 12.48 13.34 18.74
CA ASN A 208 13.13 13.36 20.06
C ASN A 208 14.19 12.24 20.13
N ALA A 209 15.28 12.47 20.87
CA ALA A 209 16.40 11.52 20.98
C ALA A 209 15.96 10.12 21.49
N GLU A 210 14.97 10.08 22.39
CA GLU A 210 14.35 8.86 22.91
C GLU A 210 13.62 8.06 21.83
N TYR A 211 12.94 8.73 20.90
CA TYR A 211 12.28 8.07 19.77
C TYR A 211 13.30 7.42 18.83
N ILE A 212 14.36 8.15 18.47
CA ILE A 212 15.46 7.62 17.64
C ILE A 212 16.13 6.44 18.34
N PHE A 213 16.34 6.54 19.66
CA PHE A 213 16.88 5.45 20.46
C PHE A 213 15.96 4.22 20.46
N SER A 214 14.65 4.42 20.63
CA SER A 214 13.66 3.34 20.57
C SER A 214 13.68 2.62 19.22
N LEU A 215 13.75 3.35 18.10
CA LEU A 215 13.90 2.75 16.77
C LEU A 215 15.17 1.89 16.67
N TRP A 216 16.31 2.41 17.15
CA TRP A 216 17.55 1.64 17.18
C TRP A 216 17.44 0.38 18.05
N ALA A 217 16.81 0.47 19.22
CA ALA A 217 16.64 -0.66 20.13
C ALA A 217 15.85 -1.80 19.47
N TRP A 218 14.74 -1.48 18.78
CA TRP A 218 13.98 -2.48 18.02
C TRP A 218 14.74 -3.03 16.82
N ASP A 219 15.51 -2.21 16.11
CA ASP A 219 16.36 -2.65 14.98
C ASP A 219 17.44 -3.64 15.45
N ILE A 220 18.18 -3.33 16.52
CA ILE A 220 19.23 -4.21 17.01
C ILE A 220 18.65 -5.54 17.49
N ILE A 221 17.54 -5.53 18.25
CA ILE A 221 16.88 -6.76 18.71
C ILE A 221 16.45 -7.63 17.52
N SER A 222 15.96 -7.03 16.43
CA SER A 222 15.53 -7.77 15.23
C SER A 222 16.69 -8.46 14.48
N LYS A 223 17.93 -8.00 14.69
CA LYS A 223 19.14 -8.61 14.11
C LYS A 223 19.67 -9.78 14.92
N LEU A 224 19.30 -9.90 16.19
CA LEU A 224 19.79 -10.93 17.09
C LEU A 224 19.07 -12.27 16.85
N ARG A 225 19.85 -13.33 16.58
CA ARG A 225 19.37 -14.72 16.46
C ARG A 225 19.07 -15.38 17.80
N LEU A 226 18.06 -14.88 18.50
CA LEU A 226 17.75 -15.26 19.88
C LEU A 226 16.98 -16.59 20.00
N HIS A 227 16.09 -16.87 19.05
CA HIS A 227 15.23 -18.06 19.09
C HIS A 227 15.93 -19.27 18.47
N GLN A 228 15.72 -20.46 19.02
CA GLN A 228 16.36 -21.70 18.54
C GLN A 228 16.07 -21.96 17.05
N LEU A 229 14.81 -21.72 16.64
CA LEU A 229 14.35 -21.85 15.25
C LEU A 229 14.81 -20.71 14.32
N ASP A 230 15.55 -19.73 14.83
CA ASP A 230 16.17 -18.65 14.05
C ASP A 230 17.68 -18.88 13.84
N GLN A 231 18.20 -20.04 14.26
CA GLN A 231 19.61 -20.40 14.14
C GLN A 231 19.84 -21.34 12.93
N SER A 232 20.89 -22.16 12.96
CA SER A 232 21.26 -23.02 11.83
C SER A 232 20.20 -24.09 11.57
N GLU A 233 20.02 -24.45 10.29
CA GLU A 233 19.05 -25.46 9.85
C GLU A 233 19.25 -26.82 10.56
N ALA A 234 20.50 -27.19 10.84
CA ALA A 234 20.85 -28.37 11.62
C ALA A 234 20.29 -28.33 13.05
N LEU A 235 20.36 -27.18 13.71
CA LEU A 235 19.84 -27.00 15.08
C LEU A 235 18.31 -27.00 15.07
N CYS A 236 17.67 -26.40 14.07
CA CYS A 236 16.23 -26.47 13.88
C CYS A 236 15.76 -27.92 13.74
N HIS A 237 16.43 -28.72 12.89
CA HIS A 237 16.13 -30.14 12.73
C HIS A 237 16.33 -30.94 14.02
N TYR A 238 17.42 -30.70 14.74
CA TYR A 238 17.68 -31.35 16.04
C TYR A 238 16.60 -31.01 17.07
N THR A 239 16.11 -29.77 17.06
CA THR A 239 15.04 -29.30 17.96
C THR A 239 13.75 -30.10 17.79
N PHE A 240 13.37 -30.43 16.56
CA PHE A 240 12.17 -31.24 16.30
C PHE A 240 12.38 -32.73 16.57
N GLN A 241 13.62 -33.23 16.51
CA GLN A 241 13.94 -34.63 16.79
C GLN A 241 14.03 -34.93 18.30
N SER A 242 14.68 -34.04 19.06
CA SER A 242 14.90 -34.18 20.51
C SER A 242 14.62 -32.88 21.26
N PRO A 243 13.35 -32.46 21.41
CA PRO A 243 13.01 -31.17 22.03
C PRO A 243 13.56 -30.99 23.46
N SER A 244 13.49 -32.03 24.29
CA SER A 244 13.93 -31.95 25.69
C SER A 244 15.43 -31.67 25.83
N GLU A 245 16.26 -32.26 24.97
CA GLU A 245 17.71 -32.02 24.96
C GLU A 245 18.03 -30.66 24.33
N ALA A 246 17.36 -30.32 23.23
CA ALA A 246 17.54 -29.04 22.54
C ALA A 246 17.18 -27.83 23.43
N PHE A 247 16.18 -27.98 24.31
CA PHE A 247 15.73 -26.92 25.20
C PHE A 247 16.48 -26.86 26.53
N ALA A 248 17.37 -27.82 26.83
CA ALA A 248 18.10 -27.87 28.10
C ALA A 248 19.01 -26.64 28.34
N HIS A 249 19.45 -25.97 27.27
CA HIS A 249 20.32 -24.80 27.31
C HIS A 249 19.58 -23.46 27.08
N ILE A 250 18.25 -23.50 27.07
CA ILE A 250 17.40 -22.32 26.94
C ILE A 250 17.09 -21.78 28.35
N PRO A 251 17.36 -20.49 28.60
CA PRO A 251 17.08 -19.84 29.87
C PRO A 251 15.62 -19.98 30.31
N ASP A 252 15.41 -20.23 31.60
CA ASP A 252 14.10 -20.28 32.23
C ASP A 252 13.91 -19.06 33.13
N MET A 253 12.77 -18.38 32.95
CA MET A 253 12.41 -17.15 33.66
C MET A 253 12.33 -17.34 35.18
N ASP A 254 12.00 -18.55 35.65
CA ASP A 254 11.82 -18.80 37.08
C ASP A 254 13.11 -19.26 37.79
N SER A 255 14.13 -19.73 37.05
CA SER A 255 15.34 -20.31 37.64
C SER A 255 16.63 -19.53 37.37
N ASP A 256 16.66 -18.71 36.32
CA ASP A 256 17.86 -17.99 35.90
C ASP A 256 17.89 -16.55 36.46
N SER A 257 18.81 -16.31 37.41
CA SER A 257 18.98 -14.99 38.03
C SER A 257 19.44 -13.90 37.05
N SER A 258 20.04 -14.27 35.91
CA SER A 258 20.49 -13.29 34.91
C SER A 258 19.34 -12.58 34.17
N LEU A 259 18.11 -13.08 34.31
CA LEU A 259 16.91 -12.58 33.63
C LEU A 259 16.10 -11.58 34.48
N GLU A 260 16.61 -11.12 35.62
CA GLU A 260 15.91 -10.19 36.53
C GLU A 260 15.38 -8.93 35.81
N ILE A 261 16.12 -8.43 34.81
CA ILE A 261 15.67 -7.29 34.00
C ILE A 261 14.43 -7.62 33.15
N LEU A 262 14.32 -8.83 32.62
CA LEU A 262 13.13 -9.27 31.87
C LEU A 262 11.95 -9.45 32.82
N VAL A 263 12.17 -10.01 34.01
CA VAL A 263 11.12 -10.15 35.03
C VAL A 263 10.55 -8.77 35.39
N THR A 264 11.42 -7.80 35.65
CA THR A 264 11.04 -6.42 35.95
C THR A 264 10.30 -5.78 34.77
N GLY A 265 10.84 -5.90 33.56
CA GLY A 265 10.21 -5.34 32.35
C GLY A 265 8.85 -5.95 32.03
N ILE A 266 8.65 -7.24 32.26
CA ILE A 266 7.35 -7.91 32.07
C ILE A 266 6.34 -7.46 33.13
N HIS A 267 6.77 -7.32 34.39
CA HIS A 267 5.93 -6.78 35.45
C HIS A 267 5.46 -5.35 35.12
N GLU A 268 6.35 -4.53 34.55
CA GLU A 268 6.05 -3.18 34.05
C GLU A 268 5.35 -3.15 32.68
N LYS A 269 5.07 -4.32 32.07
CA LYS A 269 4.45 -4.47 30.73
C LYS A 269 5.20 -3.76 29.61
N GLN A 270 6.53 -3.75 29.69
CA GLN A 270 7.40 -3.18 28.66
C GLN A 270 7.39 -4.08 27.41
N PRO A 271 6.97 -3.58 26.23
CA PRO A 271 6.80 -4.43 25.05
C PRO A 271 8.12 -5.07 24.58
N ILE A 272 9.25 -4.35 24.68
CA ILE A 272 10.55 -4.89 24.26
C ILE A 272 10.99 -6.08 25.15
N ALA A 273 10.73 -6.02 26.46
CA ALA A 273 11.02 -7.11 27.39
C ALA A 273 10.14 -8.33 27.10
N CYS A 274 8.85 -8.11 26.83
CA CYS A 274 7.91 -9.16 26.45
C CYS A 274 8.37 -9.89 25.18
N TYR A 275 8.81 -9.15 24.16
CA TYR A 275 9.31 -9.72 22.90
C TYR A 275 10.60 -10.53 23.11
N VAL A 276 11.58 -9.99 23.82
CA VAL A 276 12.84 -10.69 24.10
C VAL A 276 12.61 -11.96 24.91
N ALA A 277 11.75 -11.92 25.92
CA ALA A 277 11.39 -13.10 26.71
C ALA A 277 10.81 -14.21 25.82
N MET A 278 9.95 -13.86 24.86
CA MET A 278 9.41 -14.82 23.89
C MET A 278 10.48 -15.40 22.96
N LEU A 279 11.52 -14.64 22.61
CA LEU A 279 12.54 -15.13 21.70
C LEU A 279 13.60 -15.99 22.37
N MET A 280 14.03 -15.68 23.59
CA MET A 280 15.23 -16.31 24.17
C MET A 280 14.98 -17.22 25.37
N THR A 281 13.76 -17.34 25.88
CA THR A 281 13.45 -18.14 27.08
C THR A 281 12.50 -19.29 26.79
N LEU A 282 12.32 -20.18 27.76
CA LEU A 282 11.36 -21.28 27.64
C LEU A 282 9.91 -20.83 27.41
N TRP A 283 9.55 -19.57 27.69
CA TRP A 283 8.20 -19.03 27.43
C TRP A 283 7.85 -18.96 25.93
N GLY A 284 8.83 -19.05 25.03
CA GLY A 284 8.63 -19.18 23.58
C GLY A 284 8.96 -20.55 22.99
N HIS A 285 9.50 -21.48 23.78
CA HIS A 285 9.98 -22.79 23.29
C HIS A 285 9.22 -23.97 23.89
N SER A 286 8.83 -23.90 25.16
CA SER A 286 8.14 -24.97 25.86
C SER A 286 6.62 -24.81 25.72
N ILE A 287 5.95 -25.76 25.05
CA ILE A 287 4.50 -25.73 24.82
C ILE A 287 3.69 -25.41 26.10
N PRO A 288 3.91 -26.06 27.25
CA PRO A 288 3.22 -25.70 28.50
C PRO A 288 3.41 -24.25 28.92
N LEU A 289 4.64 -23.71 28.82
CA LEU A 289 4.97 -22.34 29.24
C LEU A 289 4.49 -21.30 28.22
N ILE A 290 4.47 -21.64 26.94
CA ILE A 290 3.86 -20.81 25.88
C ILE A 290 2.36 -20.63 26.16
N CYS A 291 1.65 -21.72 26.49
CA CYS A 291 0.23 -21.66 26.81
C CYS A 291 -0.05 -20.88 28.11
N LEU A 292 0.79 -21.05 29.12
CA LEU A 292 0.62 -20.43 30.44
C LEU A 292 0.96 -18.93 30.44
N HIS A 293 2.14 -18.58 29.91
CA HIS A 293 2.71 -17.23 29.96
C HIS A 293 2.87 -16.61 28.58
N GLY A 294 3.31 -17.37 27.57
CA GLY A 294 3.73 -16.83 26.27
C GLY A 294 2.63 -16.06 25.52
N PHE A 295 1.41 -16.62 25.42
CA PHE A 295 0.31 -15.90 24.75
C PHE A 295 -0.08 -14.59 25.45
N ASN A 296 0.08 -14.47 26.77
CA ASN A 296 -0.16 -13.19 27.45
C ASN A 296 0.82 -12.11 26.97
N GLN A 297 2.09 -12.48 26.74
CA GLN A 297 3.11 -11.56 26.26
C GLN A 297 2.79 -11.07 24.85
N LEU A 298 2.28 -11.95 23.97
CA LEU A 298 1.83 -11.56 22.64
C LEU A 298 0.63 -10.61 22.69
N GLN A 299 -0.31 -10.78 23.62
CA GLN A 299 -1.41 -9.83 23.81
C GLN A 299 -0.91 -8.45 24.27
N ILE A 300 0.11 -8.39 25.13
CA ILE A 300 0.75 -7.12 25.52
C ILE A 300 1.36 -6.45 24.28
N LEU A 301 2.11 -7.17 23.45
CA LEU A 301 2.67 -6.63 22.20
C LEU A 301 1.58 -6.10 21.26
N GLN A 302 0.45 -6.80 21.13
CA GLN A 302 -0.70 -6.32 20.35
C GLN A 302 -1.29 -5.03 20.91
N SER A 303 -1.39 -4.89 22.23
CA SER A 303 -1.91 -3.66 22.86
C SER A 303 -1.03 -2.43 22.58
N TYR A 304 0.25 -2.64 22.27
CA TYR A 304 1.20 -1.61 21.84
C TYR A 304 1.37 -1.54 20.30
N TYR A 305 0.48 -2.16 19.53
CA TYR A 305 0.49 -2.16 18.06
C TYR A 305 1.75 -2.79 17.43
N LYS A 306 2.47 -3.66 18.16
CA LYS A 306 3.68 -4.36 17.67
C LYS A 306 3.33 -5.63 16.90
N TYR A 307 2.50 -5.50 15.87
CA TYR A 307 1.96 -6.65 15.11
C TYR A 307 3.04 -7.45 14.39
N GLU A 308 4.05 -6.80 13.82
CA GLU A 308 5.16 -7.49 13.14
C GLU A 308 5.91 -8.42 14.10
N GLN A 309 6.21 -7.95 15.31
CA GLN A 309 6.88 -8.73 16.35
C GLN A 309 6.01 -9.92 16.80
N VAL A 310 4.70 -9.71 16.91
CA VAL A 310 3.75 -10.82 17.21
C VAL A 310 3.80 -11.88 16.12
N LEU A 311 3.84 -11.48 14.84
CA LEU A 311 3.93 -12.40 13.71
C LEU A 311 5.23 -13.20 13.70
N ILE A 312 6.36 -12.54 14.01
CA ILE A 312 7.66 -13.20 14.13
C ILE A 312 7.63 -14.24 15.25
N CYS A 313 7.11 -13.88 16.44
CA CYS A 313 6.95 -14.86 17.53
C CYS A 313 6.06 -16.03 17.12
N LEU A 314 4.90 -15.78 16.50
CA LEU A 314 4.01 -16.84 16.04
C LEU A 314 4.67 -17.75 15.00
N HIS A 315 5.46 -17.19 14.09
CA HIS A 315 6.21 -17.96 13.09
C HIS A 315 7.14 -18.99 13.74
N TYR A 316 7.78 -18.65 14.86
CA TYR A 316 8.62 -19.58 15.59
C TYR A 316 7.85 -20.53 16.51
N ILE A 317 6.75 -20.06 17.11
CA ILE A 317 5.99 -20.83 18.10
C ILE A 317 5.12 -21.90 17.45
N ILE A 318 4.41 -21.59 16.37
CA ILE A 318 3.43 -22.51 15.76
C ILE A 318 4.04 -23.85 15.34
N PRO A 319 5.24 -23.91 14.71
CA PRO A 319 5.88 -25.18 14.37
C PRO A 319 6.05 -26.14 15.55
N LEU A 320 6.18 -25.64 16.77
CA LEU A 320 6.33 -26.45 17.98
C LEU A 320 5.04 -27.22 18.32
N PHE A 321 3.88 -26.72 17.88
CA PHE A 321 2.56 -27.32 18.12
C PHE A 321 2.12 -28.33 17.05
N LEU A 322 2.94 -28.60 16.02
CA LEU A 322 2.57 -29.50 14.91
C LEU A 322 2.19 -30.92 15.35
N THR A 323 2.67 -31.38 16.51
CA THR A 323 2.34 -32.69 17.07
C THR A 323 1.18 -32.66 18.07
N CYS A 324 0.69 -31.48 18.45
CA CYS A 324 -0.36 -31.28 19.45
C CYS A 324 -1.27 -30.09 19.11
N GLU A 325 -1.73 -30.01 17.87
CA GLU A 325 -2.52 -28.91 17.32
C GLU A 325 -3.78 -28.59 18.14
N ASP A 326 -4.43 -29.61 18.71
CA ASP A 326 -5.59 -29.47 19.60
C ASP A 326 -5.36 -28.49 20.76
N THR A 327 -4.14 -28.46 21.32
CA THR A 327 -3.80 -27.59 22.45
C THR A 327 -3.72 -26.12 22.05
N LEU A 328 -3.27 -25.86 20.82
CA LEU A 328 -3.21 -24.52 20.23
C LEU A 328 -4.61 -24.02 19.89
N LEU A 329 -5.41 -24.87 19.24
CA LEU A 329 -6.74 -24.52 18.75
C LEU A 329 -7.79 -24.38 19.87
N LYS A 330 -7.60 -25.02 21.02
CA LYS A 330 -8.47 -24.85 22.21
C LYS A 330 -8.07 -23.67 23.08
N ASN A 331 -6.97 -22.97 22.78
CA ASN A 331 -6.49 -21.87 23.59
C ASN A 331 -7.17 -20.55 23.18
N ASP A 332 -8.08 -20.05 24.02
CA ASP A 332 -8.84 -18.82 23.77
C ASP A 332 -7.95 -17.60 23.53
N LYS A 333 -6.78 -17.52 24.19
CA LYS A 333 -5.84 -16.39 24.02
C LYS A 333 -5.22 -16.42 22.64
N PHE A 334 -4.81 -17.59 22.16
CA PHE A 334 -4.31 -17.77 20.80
C PHE A 334 -5.37 -17.36 19.76
N ILE A 335 -6.60 -17.86 19.90
CA ILE A 335 -7.71 -17.48 19.01
C ILE A 335 -7.91 -15.96 19.02
N SER A 336 -7.93 -15.33 20.21
CA SER A 336 -8.04 -13.87 20.33
C SER A 336 -6.91 -13.14 19.62
N ILE A 337 -5.65 -13.60 19.76
CA ILE A 337 -4.49 -13.00 19.09
C ILE A 337 -4.68 -13.06 17.57
N ILE A 338 -5.09 -14.22 17.02
CA ILE A 338 -5.32 -14.39 15.59
C ILE A 338 -6.45 -13.50 15.09
N ILE A 339 -7.59 -13.45 15.79
CA ILE A 339 -8.71 -12.57 15.44
C ILE A 339 -8.27 -11.10 15.42
N SER A 340 -7.50 -10.66 16.42
CA SER A 340 -6.98 -9.29 16.49
C SER A 340 -5.99 -8.97 15.36
N LEU A 341 -5.13 -9.91 14.96
CA LEU A 341 -4.22 -9.73 13.80
C LEU A 341 -4.99 -9.62 12.49
N ILE A 342 -5.98 -10.49 12.28
CA ILE A 342 -6.83 -10.46 11.09
C ILE A 342 -7.66 -9.17 11.05
N ALA A 343 -8.15 -8.69 12.21
CA ALA A 343 -8.89 -7.43 12.30
C ALA A 343 -8.01 -6.21 12.00
N ALA A 344 -6.74 -6.21 12.44
CA ALA A 344 -5.77 -5.16 12.16
C ALA A 344 -5.35 -5.08 10.66
N ASP A 345 -5.56 -6.16 9.90
CA ASP A 345 -5.22 -6.27 8.47
C ASP A 345 -6.07 -5.36 7.57
N ARG A 346 -7.20 -4.83 8.07
CA ARG A 346 -7.96 -3.77 7.37
C ARG A 346 -7.13 -2.50 7.12
N SER A 347 -5.98 -2.35 7.79
CA SER A 347 -5.09 -1.18 7.72
C SER A 347 -3.76 -1.41 6.97
N TYR A 348 -3.31 -2.67 6.77
CA TYR A 348 -1.95 -2.98 6.29
C TYR A 348 -1.93 -3.86 5.02
N MET A 349 -2.24 -3.23 3.88
CA MET A 349 -2.43 -3.85 2.54
C MET A 349 -1.29 -4.73 1.98
N LYS A 350 -0.10 -4.77 2.59
CA LYS A 350 1.06 -5.57 2.11
C LYS A 350 1.28 -6.89 2.88
N MET A 351 0.75 -7.03 4.10
CA MET A 351 1.00 -8.21 4.95
C MET A 351 -0.03 -9.32 4.74
N ALA A 352 -1.28 -8.96 4.42
CA ALA A 352 -2.41 -9.86 4.12
C ALA A 352 -2.04 -11.05 3.22
N LYS A 353 -1.38 -10.79 2.07
CA LYS A 353 -1.00 -11.83 1.11
C LYS A 353 -0.05 -12.86 1.73
N LYS A 354 0.98 -12.39 2.46
CA LYS A 354 1.99 -13.27 3.08
C LYS A 354 1.38 -14.08 4.21
N LEU A 355 0.50 -13.47 5.00
CA LEU A 355 -0.18 -14.10 6.11
C LEU A 355 -1.16 -15.18 5.64
N VAL A 356 -2.01 -14.87 4.65
CA VAL A 356 -2.94 -15.83 4.04
C VAL A 356 -2.18 -16.99 3.42
N HIS A 357 -1.07 -16.72 2.71
CA HIS A 357 -0.23 -17.77 2.14
C HIS A 357 0.36 -18.69 3.22
N LEU A 358 0.92 -18.11 4.30
CA LEU A 358 1.49 -18.85 5.41
C LEU A 358 0.44 -19.75 6.08
N TRP A 359 -0.70 -19.18 6.49
CA TRP A 359 -1.74 -19.92 7.19
C TRP A 359 -2.35 -21.01 6.33
N LEU A 360 -2.67 -20.73 5.06
CA LEU A 360 -3.21 -21.77 4.18
C LEU A 360 -2.18 -22.88 3.94
N ASN A 361 -0.89 -22.57 3.78
CA ASN A 361 0.15 -23.59 3.62
C ASN A 361 0.23 -24.49 4.86
N ILE A 362 0.16 -23.92 6.06
CA ILE A 362 0.17 -24.68 7.30
C ILE A 362 -1.07 -25.57 7.41
N LEU A 363 -2.27 -25.02 7.21
CA LEU A 363 -3.53 -25.75 7.37
C LEU A 363 -3.68 -26.89 6.35
N ILE A 364 -3.18 -26.71 5.13
CA ILE A 364 -3.20 -27.73 4.07
C ILE A 364 -2.26 -28.91 4.34
N LEU A 365 -1.19 -28.68 5.11
CA LEU A 365 -0.23 -29.74 5.48
C LEU A 365 -0.77 -30.69 6.55
N VAL A 366 -1.89 -30.34 7.21
CA VAL A 366 -2.54 -31.23 8.18
C VAL A 366 -3.10 -32.47 7.45
N PRO A 367 -2.77 -33.71 7.88
CA PRO A 367 -3.31 -34.92 7.27
C PRO A 367 -4.84 -34.94 7.33
N ASP A 368 -5.51 -35.30 6.24
CA ASP A 368 -6.98 -35.34 6.17
C ASP A 368 -7.67 -34.01 6.57
N TRP A 369 -7.01 -32.86 6.38
CA TRP A 369 -7.52 -31.51 6.73
C TRP A 369 -8.95 -31.24 6.26
N ASN A 370 -9.36 -31.83 5.15
CA ASN A 370 -10.69 -31.67 4.56
C ASN A 370 -11.80 -32.48 5.27
N LYS A 371 -11.44 -33.31 6.25
CA LYS A 371 -12.35 -34.05 7.12
C LYS A 371 -12.38 -33.49 8.54
N ASP A 372 -11.38 -32.69 8.93
CA ASP A 372 -11.29 -32.07 10.24
C ASP A 372 -12.11 -30.77 10.30
N GLN A 373 -13.11 -30.73 11.18
CA GLN A 373 -14.03 -29.59 11.27
C GLN A 373 -13.36 -28.32 11.82
N SER A 374 -12.35 -28.46 12.68
CA SER A 374 -11.61 -27.34 13.26
C SER A 374 -10.66 -26.73 12.25
N VAL A 375 -9.96 -27.55 11.46
CA VAL A 375 -9.11 -27.07 10.36
C VAL A 375 -9.96 -26.40 9.28
N MET A 376 -11.09 -27.01 8.92
CA MET A 376 -12.04 -26.43 7.97
C MET A 376 -12.63 -25.10 8.48
N TYR A 377 -12.85 -24.93 9.78
CA TYR A 377 -13.32 -23.66 10.35
C TYR A 377 -12.25 -22.56 10.26
N LEU A 378 -11.00 -22.86 10.63
CA LEU A 378 -9.90 -21.89 10.54
C LEU A 378 -9.62 -21.50 9.09
N MET A 379 -9.66 -22.47 8.19
CA MET A 379 -9.51 -22.23 6.77
C MET A 379 -10.65 -21.37 6.23
N ASP A 380 -11.86 -21.52 6.76
CA ASP A 380 -13.01 -20.67 6.44
C ASP A 380 -12.78 -19.21 6.83
N VAL A 381 -12.26 -18.99 8.04
CA VAL A 381 -11.91 -17.65 8.54
C VAL A 381 -10.83 -17.01 7.66
N VAL A 382 -9.79 -17.77 7.31
CA VAL A 382 -8.68 -17.28 6.46
C VAL A 382 -9.16 -16.95 5.04
N ILE A 383 -9.98 -17.80 4.42
CA ILE A 383 -10.52 -17.57 3.08
C ILE A 383 -11.52 -16.42 3.08
N SER A 384 -12.36 -16.32 4.10
CA SER A 384 -13.29 -15.20 4.30
C SER A 384 -12.54 -13.87 4.36
N ALA A 385 -11.47 -13.81 5.15
CA ALA A 385 -10.61 -12.63 5.23
C ALA A 385 -9.92 -12.32 3.89
N ALA A 386 -9.39 -13.35 3.22
CA ALA A 386 -8.72 -13.20 1.93
C ALA A 386 -9.65 -12.73 0.81
N PHE A 387 -10.95 -13.03 0.88
CA PHE A 387 -11.93 -12.74 -0.17
C PHE A 387 -12.03 -11.24 -0.49
N CYS A 388 -11.83 -10.37 0.51
CA CYS A 388 -11.89 -8.91 0.34
C CYS A 388 -10.61 -8.31 -0.28
N HIS A 389 -9.55 -9.09 -0.49
CA HIS A 389 -8.26 -8.61 -0.96
C HIS A 389 -7.82 -9.31 -2.26
N ALA A 390 -7.72 -8.57 -3.37
CA ALA A 390 -7.42 -9.13 -4.69
C ALA A 390 -6.14 -10.00 -4.74
N ASN A 391 -5.03 -9.51 -4.15
CA ASN A 391 -3.76 -10.25 -4.14
C ASN A 391 -3.79 -11.52 -3.27
N ALA A 392 -4.51 -11.48 -2.14
CA ALA A 392 -4.67 -12.64 -1.26
C ALA A 392 -5.60 -13.67 -1.89
N ARG A 393 -6.71 -13.22 -2.49
CA ARG A 393 -7.65 -14.06 -3.23
C ARG A 393 -6.98 -14.85 -4.37
N VAL A 394 -6.18 -14.20 -5.21
CA VAL A 394 -5.40 -14.88 -6.26
C VAL A 394 -4.45 -15.92 -5.66
N THR A 395 -3.87 -15.63 -4.49
CA THR A 395 -3.00 -16.60 -3.79
C THR A 395 -3.79 -17.82 -3.31
N VAL A 396 -4.98 -17.62 -2.72
CA VAL A 396 -5.89 -18.72 -2.34
C VAL A 396 -6.28 -19.55 -3.58
N GLU A 397 -6.67 -18.90 -4.67
CA GLU A 397 -7.03 -19.56 -5.94
C GLU A 397 -5.87 -20.42 -6.45
N ASN A 398 -4.65 -19.88 -6.54
CA ASN A 398 -3.48 -20.63 -7.00
C ASN A 398 -3.14 -21.83 -6.11
N MET A 399 -3.28 -21.70 -4.79
CA MET A 399 -3.00 -22.79 -3.84
C MET A 399 -4.00 -23.94 -3.98
N PHE A 400 -5.30 -23.63 -4.06
CA PHE A 400 -6.34 -24.66 -4.26
C PHE A 400 -6.25 -25.30 -5.65
N GLN A 401 -5.87 -24.54 -6.69
CA GLN A 401 -5.58 -25.10 -8.01
C GLN A 401 -4.39 -26.07 -7.98
N SER A 402 -3.30 -25.70 -7.30
CA SER A 402 -2.12 -26.55 -7.10
C SER A 402 -2.45 -27.84 -6.34
N LEU A 403 -3.27 -27.73 -5.28
CA LEU A 403 -3.76 -28.89 -4.53
C LEU A 403 -4.56 -29.84 -5.41
N PHE A 404 -5.47 -29.30 -6.22
CA PHE A 404 -6.29 -30.11 -7.12
C PHE A 404 -5.44 -30.81 -8.19
N SER A 405 -4.39 -30.16 -8.71
CA SER A 405 -3.46 -30.78 -9.67
C SER A 405 -2.50 -31.80 -9.06
N ASN A 406 -2.10 -31.62 -7.80
CA ASN A 406 -1.13 -32.47 -7.10
C ASN A 406 -1.77 -33.66 -6.37
N THR A 407 -3.06 -33.95 -6.60
CA THR A 407 -3.75 -35.12 -6.05
C THR A 407 -3.76 -36.26 -7.09
N PRO A 408 -2.71 -37.10 -7.22
CA PRO A 408 -2.75 -38.25 -8.11
C PRO A 408 -3.56 -39.37 -7.46
N ASN A 409 -4.42 -40.04 -8.24
CA ASN A 409 -4.92 -41.42 -8.06
C ASN A 409 -4.50 -42.14 -6.76
N ARG A 410 -5.02 -41.73 -5.60
CA ARG A 410 -4.93 -42.52 -4.37
C ARG A 410 -6.22 -43.32 -4.25
N ASN A 411 -6.11 -44.61 -4.57
CA ASN A 411 -7.10 -45.63 -4.22
C ASN A 411 -7.40 -45.54 -2.71
N VAL A 412 -8.57 -45.03 -2.34
CA VAL A 412 -9.06 -45.10 -0.95
C VAL A 412 -10.25 -46.04 -0.89
N ILE A 413 -10.03 -47.07 -0.08
CA ILE A 413 -10.85 -48.25 0.15
C ILE A 413 -12.12 -47.90 0.95
N THR A 414 -13.18 -48.61 0.58
CA THR A 414 -14.49 -48.83 1.19
C THR A 414 -14.62 -48.67 2.72
N SER A 415 -15.63 -47.93 3.19
CA SER A 415 -16.46 -48.30 4.36
C SER A 415 -17.79 -47.52 4.40
N PHE A 416 -18.88 -48.25 4.60
CA PHE A 416 -20.29 -47.86 4.42
C PHE A 416 -20.96 -47.44 5.74
N GLY A 417 -22.02 -46.62 5.64
CA GLY A 417 -22.99 -46.42 6.72
C GLY A 417 -24.11 -45.41 6.41
N SER A 418 -25.19 -45.91 5.77
CA SER A 418 -26.63 -45.54 5.88
C SER A 418 -27.05 -44.05 6.06
N PHE A 419 -27.93 -43.44 5.26
CA PHE A 419 -29.22 -43.93 4.74
C PHE A 419 -29.61 -43.23 3.41
N LEU A 420 -30.27 -44.01 2.55
CA LEU A 420 -31.12 -43.65 1.38
C LEU A 420 -30.44 -43.25 0.06
N ASN A 421 -29.99 -44.31 -0.62
CA ASN A 421 -29.88 -44.42 -2.07
C ASN A 421 -31.25 -44.66 -2.74
N TRP A 422 -31.53 -43.89 -3.78
CA TRP A 422 -32.31 -44.28 -4.96
C TRP A 422 -31.45 -43.72 -6.11
N ALA A 423 -30.43 -44.46 -6.56
CA ALA A 423 -30.43 -45.52 -7.59
C ALA A 423 -30.36 -44.94 -9.02
N THR A 424 -29.33 -45.14 -9.85
CA THR A 424 -27.99 -45.74 -9.71
C THR A 424 -27.12 -45.21 -10.86
N GLY A 425 -25.94 -44.68 -10.53
CA GLY A 425 -24.89 -44.35 -11.49
C GLY A 425 -23.62 -44.02 -10.72
N THR A 426 -22.83 -45.05 -10.42
CA THR A 426 -21.49 -44.95 -9.82
C THR A 426 -20.69 -43.82 -10.45
N SER A 427 -20.52 -42.70 -9.74
CA SER A 427 -19.57 -41.66 -10.12
C SER A 427 -18.44 -41.62 -9.11
N ASN A 428 -17.28 -42.14 -9.53
CA ASN A 428 -16.00 -41.81 -8.94
C ASN A 428 -15.77 -40.29 -9.06
N SER A 429 -16.17 -39.50 -8.07
CA SER A 429 -15.77 -38.09 -8.00
C SER A 429 -14.77 -37.89 -6.87
N VAL A 430 -13.51 -37.66 -7.26
CA VAL A 430 -12.44 -37.08 -6.44
C VAL A 430 -12.83 -35.63 -6.10
N SER A 431 -13.71 -35.44 -5.12
CA SER A 431 -13.98 -34.10 -4.58
C SER A 431 -13.16 -33.90 -3.31
N LEU A 432 -12.58 -32.72 -3.17
CA LEU A 432 -11.94 -32.31 -1.92
C LEU A 432 -12.97 -32.03 -0.82
N LEU A 433 -14.24 -31.80 -1.20
CA LEU A 433 -15.35 -31.62 -0.28
C LEU A 433 -15.93 -32.97 0.13
N GLY A 434 -15.92 -33.28 1.43
CA GLY A 434 -16.65 -34.39 2.03
C GLY A 434 -18.18 -34.14 2.09
N LYS A 435 -18.87 -34.76 3.05
CA LYS A 435 -20.27 -34.39 3.36
C LYS A 435 -20.32 -32.92 3.83
N TRP A 436 -21.43 -32.24 3.53
CA TRP A 436 -22.07 -31.12 4.26
C TRP A 436 -21.11 -30.30 5.14
N THR A 437 -20.58 -29.19 4.63
CA THR A 437 -19.63 -28.34 5.36
C THR A 437 -20.29 -27.05 5.84
N GLN A 438 -20.28 -26.82 7.16
CA GLN A 438 -20.68 -25.53 7.76
C GLN A 438 -19.70 -24.39 7.42
N SER A 439 -18.49 -24.72 6.95
CA SER A 439 -17.47 -23.80 6.44
C SER A 439 -17.79 -23.37 5.00
N VAL A 440 -18.57 -22.29 4.85
CA VAL A 440 -19.17 -21.87 3.57
C VAL A 440 -18.14 -21.25 2.62
N TRP A 441 -17.15 -20.52 3.12
CA TRP A 441 -16.09 -19.89 2.31
C TRP A 441 -15.12 -20.91 1.73
N VAL A 442 -14.71 -21.92 2.51
CA VAL A 442 -13.93 -23.06 2.01
C VAL A 442 -14.73 -23.80 0.94
N ALA A 443 -16.02 -24.04 1.19
CA ALA A 443 -16.87 -24.78 0.26
C ALA A 443 -17.02 -24.07 -1.07
N TYR A 444 -17.23 -22.75 -1.04
CA TYR A 444 -17.25 -21.92 -2.24
C TYR A 444 -15.94 -22.03 -3.04
N GLN A 445 -14.79 -21.96 -2.36
CA GLN A 445 -13.50 -21.99 -3.03
C GLN A 445 -13.18 -23.34 -3.67
N ILE A 446 -13.56 -24.43 -3.00
CA ILE A 446 -13.42 -25.79 -3.54
C ILE A 446 -14.35 -25.97 -4.76
N LEU A 447 -15.61 -25.59 -4.66
CA LEU A 447 -16.57 -25.71 -5.78
C LEU A 447 -16.15 -24.89 -7.00
N LEU A 448 -15.60 -23.70 -6.78
CA LEU A 448 -15.08 -22.83 -7.83
C LEU A 448 -13.88 -23.48 -8.55
N THR A 449 -12.96 -24.06 -7.78
CA THR A 449 -11.78 -24.77 -8.30
C THR A 449 -12.17 -26.04 -9.06
N GLU A 450 -13.13 -26.81 -8.55
CA GLU A 450 -13.62 -28.04 -9.17
C GLU A 450 -14.37 -27.77 -10.48
N GLN A 451 -15.28 -26.79 -10.50
CA GLN A 451 -16.00 -26.40 -11.71
C GLN A 451 -15.03 -25.91 -12.79
N TYR A 452 -14.06 -25.08 -12.43
CA TYR A 452 -13.06 -24.59 -13.37
C TYR A 452 -12.30 -25.75 -14.04
N ASN A 453 -11.79 -26.69 -13.24
CA ASN A 453 -11.02 -27.82 -13.78
C ASN A 453 -11.86 -28.84 -14.54
N ARG A 454 -13.05 -29.19 -14.04
CA ARG A 454 -13.87 -30.28 -14.57
C ARG A 454 -14.79 -29.87 -15.71
N GLU A 455 -15.31 -28.64 -15.72
CA GLU A 455 -16.36 -28.21 -16.65
C GLU A 455 -15.91 -27.12 -17.60
N ILE A 456 -15.08 -26.18 -17.13
CA ILE A 456 -14.62 -25.03 -17.93
C ILE A 456 -13.37 -25.41 -18.73
N LYS A 457 -12.29 -25.83 -18.06
CA LYS A 457 -10.99 -26.17 -18.66
C LYS A 457 -11.08 -27.37 -19.61
N SER A 458 -11.89 -28.36 -19.26
CA SER A 458 -12.15 -29.53 -20.10
C SER A 458 -13.09 -29.20 -21.28
N GLY A 459 -13.89 -28.13 -21.19
CA GLY A 459 -14.97 -27.85 -22.13
C GLY A 459 -16.18 -28.79 -22.01
N LEU A 460 -16.23 -29.63 -20.96
CA LEU A 460 -17.28 -30.63 -20.76
C LEU A 460 -18.68 -30.02 -20.73
N TRP A 461 -18.88 -28.88 -20.06
CA TRP A 461 -20.19 -28.24 -19.97
C TRP A 461 -20.73 -27.80 -21.33
N ARG A 462 -19.83 -27.30 -22.21
CA ARG A 462 -20.18 -26.91 -23.58
C ARG A 462 -20.63 -28.12 -24.39
N GLU A 463 -19.95 -29.25 -24.27
CA GLU A 463 -20.29 -30.46 -25.02
C GLU A 463 -21.59 -31.11 -24.50
N ILE A 464 -21.84 -31.07 -23.18
CA ILE A 464 -23.12 -31.49 -22.59
C ILE A 464 -24.27 -30.67 -23.18
N LEU A 465 -24.15 -29.35 -23.21
CA LEU A 465 -25.17 -28.47 -23.79
C LEU A 465 -25.40 -28.79 -25.27
N LYS A 466 -24.33 -29.00 -26.04
CA LYS A 466 -24.40 -29.39 -27.46
C LYS A 466 -25.15 -30.71 -27.65
N GLU A 467 -24.80 -31.77 -26.93
CA GLU A 467 -25.48 -33.07 -27.01
C GLU A 467 -26.98 -32.96 -26.66
N LEU A 468 -27.32 -32.18 -25.63
CA LEU A 468 -28.71 -31.92 -25.24
C LEU A 468 -29.49 -31.13 -26.31
N SER A 469 -28.84 -30.23 -27.06
CA SER A 469 -29.48 -29.50 -28.16
C SER A 469 -29.69 -30.31 -29.42
N VAL A 470 -28.75 -31.19 -29.75
CA VAL A 470 -28.83 -32.03 -30.95
C VAL A 470 -29.91 -33.09 -30.79
N GLN A 471 -30.13 -33.59 -29.56
CA GLN A 471 -31.15 -34.61 -29.27
C GLN A 471 -32.00 -34.24 -28.04
N PRO A 472 -33.09 -33.46 -28.20
CA PRO A 472 -33.90 -32.98 -27.08
C PRO A 472 -34.65 -34.08 -26.29
N LYS A 473 -34.63 -35.33 -26.75
CA LYS A 473 -35.22 -36.50 -26.06
C LYS A 473 -34.18 -37.38 -25.34
N ILE A 474 -32.89 -37.01 -25.36
CA ILE A 474 -31.83 -37.79 -24.72
C ILE A 474 -31.89 -37.64 -23.19
N SER A 475 -31.58 -38.70 -22.44
CA SER A 475 -31.43 -38.60 -20.99
C SER A 475 -30.14 -37.85 -20.62
N LEU A 476 -30.15 -37.12 -19.50
CA LEU A 476 -29.01 -36.34 -19.02
C LEU A 476 -27.75 -37.21 -18.83
N ASP A 477 -27.89 -38.40 -18.24
CA ASP A 477 -26.77 -39.33 -18.07
C ASP A 477 -26.20 -39.85 -19.40
N THR A 478 -27.04 -40.05 -20.42
CA THR A 478 -26.57 -40.43 -21.75
C THR A 478 -25.82 -39.27 -22.44
N ALA A 479 -26.30 -38.03 -22.27
CA ALA A 479 -25.62 -36.83 -22.78
C ALA A 479 -24.26 -36.61 -22.11
N ILE A 480 -24.19 -36.76 -20.78
CA ILE A 480 -22.93 -36.66 -20.02
C ILE A 480 -21.94 -37.74 -20.48
N LYS A 481 -22.37 -39.00 -20.63
CA LYS A 481 -21.51 -40.08 -21.12
C LYS A 481 -20.90 -39.77 -22.49
N ARG A 482 -21.70 -39.25 -23.42
CA ARG A 482 -21.22 -38.85 -24.76
C ARG A 482 -20.26 -37.68 -24.69
N ALA A 483 -20.60 -36.63 -23.93
CA ALA A 483 -19.74 -35.48 -23.73
C ALA A 483 -18.40 -35.85 -23.07
N CYS A 484 -18.40 -36.75 -22.08
CA CYS A 484 -17.17 -37.27 -21.45
C CYS A 484 -16.29 -38.03 -22.44
N ILE A 485 -16.87 -38.84 -23.35
CA ILE A 485 -16.12 -39.53 -24.39
C ILE A 485 -15.47 -38.51 -25.35
N THR A 486 -16.21 -37.49 -25.77
CA THR A 486 -15.70 -36.43 -26.65
C THR A 486 -14.55 -35.65 -26.01
N VAL A 487 -14.64 -35.39 -24.70
CA VAL A 487 -13.66 -34.62 -23.93
C VAL A 487 -12.55 -35.51 -23.33
N LYS A 488 -12.55 -36.83 -23.63
CA LYS A 488 -11.58 -37.82 -23.12
C LYS A 488 -11.53 -37.90 -21.58
N MET A 489 -12.67 -37.75 -20.92
CA MET A 489 -12.84 -37.90 -19.47
C MET A 489 -13.58 -39.19 -19.13
N GLN A 490 -13.36 -39.72 -17.92
CA GLN A 490 -14.18 -40.85 -17.46
C GLN A 490 -15.63 -40.42 -17.21
N PRO A 491 -16.63 -41.20 -17.66
CA PRO A 491 -18.03 -40.86 -17.48
C PRO A 491 -18.46 -40.93 -16.01
N PHE A 492 -19.31 -40.00 -15.60
CA PHE A 492 -19.91 -39.91 -14.27
C PHE A 492 -21.42 -39.64 -14.38
N GLY A 493 -22.17 -39.90 -13.31
CA GLY A 493 -23.62 -39.67 -13.27
C GLY A 493 -23.99 -38.20 -13.09
N ALA A 494 -25.24 -37.86 -13.39
CA ALA A 494 -25.77 -36.49 -13.32
C ALA A 494 -25.50 -35.74 -12.00
N ASN A 495 -25.52 -36.45 -10.86
CA ASN A 495 -25.27 -35.86 -9.54
C ASN A 495 -23.85 -35.29 -9.35
N GLY A 496 -22.91 -35.66 -10.23
CA GLY A 496 -21.54 -35.13 -10.22
C GLY A 496 -21.39 -33.77 -10.89
N LEU A 497 -22.45 -33.21 -11.50
CA LEU A 497 -22.39 -31.89 -12.14
C LEU A 497 -22.36 -30.77 -11.11
N SER A 498 -21.56 -29.73 -11.41
CA SER A 498 -21.36 -28.57 -10.54
C SER A 498 -22.66 -27.81 -10.29
N ILE A 499 -23.62 -27.84 -11.23
CA ILE A 499 -24.94 -27.22 -11.07
C ILE A 499 -25.69 -27.75 -9.85
N TYR A 500 -25.69 -29.07 -9.61
CA TYR A 500 -26.35 -29.65 -8.45
C TYR A 500 -25.60 -29.35 -7.17
N ARG A 501 -24.26 -29.31 -7.23
CA ARG A 501 -23.42 -29.00 -6.06
C ARG A 501 -23.55 -27.55 -5.60
N TRP A 502 -23.62 -26.59 -6.53
CA TRP A 502 -23.91 -25.19 -6.21
C TRP A 502 -25.30 -25.03 -5.61
N SER A 503 -26.31 -25.71 -6.16
CA SER A 503 -27.67 -25.66 -5.61
C SER A 503 -27.74 -26.21 -4.19
N GLN A 504 -27.07 -27.33 -3.93
CA GLN A 504 -27.04 -27.96 -2.61
C GLN A 504 -26.33 -27.05 -1.59
N GLN A 505 -25.14 -26.54 -1.93
CA GLN A 505 -24.41 -25.64 -1.03
C GLN A 505 -25.20 -24.34 -0.77
N ALA A 506 -25.92 -23.81 -1.75
CA ALA A 506 -26.74 -22.62 -1.58
C ALA A 506 -27.94 -22.87 -0.64
N LEU A 507 -28.56 -24.06 -0.70
CA LEU A 507 -29.63 -24.45 0.21
C LEU A 507 -29.13 -24.69 1.65
N ASP A 508 -27.90 -25.17 1.79
CA ASP A 508 -27.26 -25.46 3.08
C ASP A 508 -26.65 -24.22 3.76
N THR A 509 -26.64 -23.07 3.05
CA THR A 509 -26.04 -21.82 3.55
C THR A 509 -27.10 -20.94 4.25
N PRO A 510 -26.81 -20.40 5.45
CA PRO A 510 -27.72 -19.48 6.14
C PRO A 510 -28.11 -18.27 5.28
N ILE A 511 -29.36 -17.80 5.41
CA ILE A 511 -29.93 -16.76 4.54
C ILE A 511 -29.22 -15.39 4.68
N ASP A 512 -28.60 -15.17 5.83
CA ASP A 512 -27.84 -13.98 6.22
C ASP A 512 -26.36 -14.06 5.84
N HIS A 513 -25.90 -15.20 5.33
CA HIS A 513 -24.49 -15.39 4.99
C HIS A 513 -24.09 -14.55 3.75
N PRO A 514 -23.03 -13.73 3.83
CA PRO A 514 -22.67 -12.75 2.78
C PRO A 514 -22.32 -13.36 1.41
N ILE A 515 -21.90 -14.63 1.37
CA ILE A 515 -21.52 -15.32 0.13
C ILE A 515 -22.70 -15.95 -0.62
N LEU A 516 -23.88 -16.06 0.02
CA LEU A 516 -25.05 -16.74 -0.53
C LEU A 516 -25.46 -16.22 -1.94
N PRO A 517 -25.44 -14.91 -2.22
CA PRO A 517 -25.72 -14.39 -3.56
C PRO A 517 -24.77 -14.94 -4.64
N LEU A 518 -23.50 -15.17 -4.29
CA LEU A 518 -22.49 -15.70 -5.23
C LEU A 518 -22.68 -17.20 -5.49
N LEU A 519 -23.12 -17.97 -4.48
CA LEU A 519 -23.52 -19.37 -4.66
C LEU A 519 -24.69 -19.47 -5.66
N TRP A 520 -25.72 -18.64 -5.48
CA TRP A 520 -26.83 -18.56 -6.42
C TRP A 520 -26.42 -18.04 -7.79
N GLN A 521 -25.49 -17.08 -7.87
CA GLN A 521 -24.97 -16.59 -9.13
C GLN A 521 -24.30 -17.72 -9.94
N ASN A 522 -23.46 -18.53 -9.30
CA ASN A 522 -22.80 -19.67 -9.96
C ASN A 522 -23.82 -20.75 -10.38
N PHE A 523 -24.82 -21.02 -9.55
CA PHE A 523 -25.93 -21.91 -9.92
C PHE A 523 -26.68 -21.39 -11.15
N PHE A 524 -27.13 -20.13 -11.13
CA PHE A 524 -27.91 -19.56 -12.23
C PHE A 524 -27.10 -19.40 -13.50
N ALA A 525 -25.79 -19.17 -13.42
CA ALA A 525 -24.90 -19.15 -14.58
C ALA A 525 -24.92 -20.50 -15.33
N LEU A 526 -24.96 -21.61 -14.61
CA LEU A 526 -25.09 -22.95 -15.20
C LEU A 526 -26.53 -23.26 -15.60
N PHE A 527 -27.51 -22.99 -14.74
CA PHE A 527 -28.93 -23.29 -15.00
C PHE A 527 -29.49 -22.53 -16.22
N LEU A 528 -29.06 -21.29 -16.41
CA LEU A 528 -29.48 -20.46 -17.53
C LEU A 528 -28.56 -20.60 -18.75
N ALA A 529 -27.53 -21.45 -18.69
CA ALA A 529 -26.63 -21.67 -19.80
C ALA A 529 -27.41 -22.17 -21.02
N ARG A 530 -27.16 -21.55 -22.17
CA ARG A 530 -27.76 -21.91 -23.46
C ARG A 530 -26.67 -22.42 -24.40
N VAL A 531 -27.09 -23.23 -25.37
CA VAL A 531 -26.21 -23.70 -26.43
C VAL A 531 -25.74 -22.50 -27.26
N PRO A 532 -24.46 -22.42 -27.67
CA PRO A 532 -24.02 -21.38 -28.59
C PRO A 532 -24.62 -21.64 -29.98
N THR A 533 -25.90 -21.34 -30.17
CA THR A 533 -26.49 -21.14 -31.49
C THR A 533 -26.26 -19.70 -31.89
N THR A 534 -25.62 -19.52 -33.04
CA THR A 534 -25.55 -18.24 -33.75
C THR A 534 -26.95 -17.64 -33.86
N LEU A 535 -27.07 -16.37 -33.46
CA LEU A 535 -28.27 -15.52 -33.37
C LEU A 535 -29.18 -15.72 -32.14
N GLY A 536 -29.24 -14.67 -31.31
CA GLY A 536 -30.40 -14.40 -30.46
C GLY A 536 -30.13 -14.08 -28.99
N PHE A 537 -29.18 -13.19 -28.67
CA PHE A 537 -29.15 -12.53 -27.36
C PHE A 537 -30.37 -11.60 -27.26
N TYR A 538 -31.35 -11.88 -26.40
CA TYR A 538 -32.08 -10.89 -25.59
C TYR A 538 -33.05 -11.59 -24.63
N LYS A 539 -33.14 -11.05 -23.42
CA LYS A 539 -33.92 -11.47 -22.24
C LYS A 539 -33.20 -12.52 -21.37
N THR A 540 -32.52 -12.04 -20.33
CA THR A 540 -33.11 -11.87 -18.99
C THR A 540 -32.05 -11.23 -18.10
N LEU A 541 -32.28 -10.02 -17.59
CA LEU A 541 -31.77 -9.48 -16.31
C LEU A 541 -32.22 -8.02 -16.17
N LYS A 542 -33.16 -7.80 -15.25
CA LYS A 542 -33.51 -6.51 -14.60
C LYS A 542 -33.33 -6.75 -13.08
N PRO A 543 -33.14 -5.73 -12.21
CA PRO A 543 -33.74 -4.40 -12.31
C PRO A 543 -32.90 -3.27 -11.66
N ARG A 544 -32.01 -2.59 -12.39
CA ARG A 544 -31.54 -1.20 -12.04
C ARG A 544 -31.19 -0.32 -13.25
N LEU A 545 -30.97 -0.92 -14.43
CA LEU A 545 -30.69 -0.22 -15.69
C LEU A 545 -31.86 0.61 -16.28
N HIS A 546 -33.03 0.65 -15.62
CA HIS A 546 -34.21 1.37 -16.11
C HIS A 546 -34.39 2.75 -15.51
N GLU A 547 -33.49 3.17 -14.63
CA GLU A 547 -33.55 4.53 -14.09
C GLU A 547 -33.04 5.51 -15.15
N PRO A 548 -33.85 6.48 -15.59
CA PRO A 548 -33.50 7.42 -16.66
C PRO A 548 -32.36 8.40 -16.31
N ARG A 549 -31.72 8.23 -15.15
CA ARG A 549 -30.57 9.03 -14.67
C ARG A 549 -29.33 8.17 -14.33
N PHE A 550 -29.28 6.92 -14.81
CA PHE A 550 -28.19 6.01 -14.47
C PHE A 550 -26.88 6.36 -15.20
N TYR A 551 -25.84 6.75 -14.45
CA TYR A 551 -24.54 7.12 -14.98
C TYR A 551 -23.67 5.86 -15.19
N LEU A 552 -23.60 5.38 -16.43
CA LEU A 552 -22.81 4.19 -16.84
C LEU A 552 -21.36 4.17 -16.32
N PRO A 553 -20.61 5.30 -16.28
CA PRO A 553 -19.26 5.32 -15.71
C PRO A 553 -19.17 5.06 -14.20
N ALA A 554 -20.27 5.23 -13.43
CA ALA A 554 -20.29 4.92 -11.99
C ALA A 554 -20.44 3.42 -11.69
N LEU A 555 -20.59 2.58 -12.70
CA LEU A 555 -20.64 1.14 -12.48
C LEU A 555 -19.30 0.64 -11.91
N PRO A 556 -19.34 -0.23 -10.89
CA PRO A 556 -18.13 -0.87 -10.37
C PRO A 556 -17.28 -1.50 -11.48
N PRO A 557 -15.94 -1.55 -11.36
CA PRO A 557 -15.02 -1.97 -12.43
C PRO A 557 -15.33 -3.34 -13.04
N GLN A 558 -15.90 -4.23 -12.23
CA GLN A 558 -16.43 -5.55 -12.60
C GLN A 558 -17.51 -5.55 -13.71
N TYR A 559 -18.17 -4.41 -13.96
CA TYR A 559 -19.11 -4.25 -15.08
C TYR A 559 -18.45 -3.73 -16.37
N MET A 560 -17.14 -3.43 -16.36
CA MET A 560 -16.42 -2.88 -17.50
C MET A 560 -17.14 -1.67 -18.12
N SER A 561 -17.43 -0.66 -17.29
CA SER A 561 -18.18 0.55 -17.64
C SER A 561 -17.68 1.22 -18.92
N GLN A 562 -16.37 1.28 -19.14
CA GLN A 562 -15.75 1.83 -20.35
C GLN A 562 -16.12 1.08 -21.64
N LYS A 563 -16.18 -0.26 -21.58
CA LYS A 563 -16.54 -1.10 -22.73
C LYS A 563 -18.04 -1.11 -23.02
N LEU A 564 -18.85 -1.04 -21.96
CA LEU A 564 -20.29 -0.79 -22.08
C LEU A 564 -20.59 0.55 -22.74
N ILE A 565 -19.79 1.58 -22.44
CA ILE A 565 -19.90 2.90 -23.09
C ILE A 565 -19.58 2.79 -24.58
N LEU A 566 -18.54 2.06 -24.98
CA LEU A 566 -18.19 1.81 -26.40
C LEU A 566 -19.33 1.09 -27.15
N LEU A 567 -19.95 0.07 -26.55
CA LEU A 567 -21.11 -0.63 -27.13
C LEU A 567 -22.36 0.27 -27.26
N VAL A 568 -22.58 1.15 -26.27
CA VAL A 568 -23.69 2.13 -26.33
C VAL A 568 -23.41 3.23 -27.38
N GLN A 569 -22.15 3.43 -27.75
CA GLN A 569 -21.69 4.35 -28.79
C GLN A 569 -21.60 3.68 -30.19
N ASP A 570 -22.15 2.47 -30.37
CA ASP A 570 -22.09 1.69 -31.63
C ASP A 570 -20.65 1.37 -32.11
N ASP A 571 -19.67 1.35 -31.21
CA ASP A 571 -18.34 0.84 -31.50
C ASP A 571 -18.31 -0.69 -31.34
N TRP A 572 -18.34 -1.37 -32.48
CA TRP A 572 -18.31 -2.84 -32.58
C TRP A 572 -16.90 -3.37 -32.84
N THR A 573 -15.85 -2.59 -32.56
CA THR A 573 -14.47 -3.07 -32.65
C THR A 573 -14.32 -4.35 -31.81
N PRO A 574 -13.85 -5.46 -32.41
CA PRO A 574 -13.66 -6.70 -31.68
C PRO A 574 -12.63 -6.48 -30.57
N TRP A 575 -12.93 -6.92 -29.35
CA TRP A 575 -12.03 -6.78 -28.20
C TRP A 575 -10.99 -7.89 -28.20
N ILE A 576 -10.04 -7.81 -29.12
CA ILE A 576 -9.03 -8.84 -29.39
C ILE A 576 -8.02 -8.95 -28.23
N GLU A 577 -7.90 -7.95 -27.37
CA GLU A 577 -7.00 -7.95 -26.21
C GLU A 577 -7.40 -8.95 -25.10
N TYR A 578 -8.60 -9.52 -25.17
CA TYR A 578 -9.06 -10.63 -24.30
C TYR A 578 -8.96 -11.99 -24.98
N ILE A 579 -8.44 -12.01 -26.20
CA ILE A 579 -8.26 -13.18 -27.05
C ILE A 579 -6.75 -13.35 -27.23
N ASP A 580 -6.21 -14.52 -26.90
CA ASP A 580 -4.81 -14.83 -27.19
C ASP A 580 -4.64 -14.99 -28.72
N TYR A 581 -4.48 -13.85 -29.39
CA TYR A 581 -4.41 -13.77 -30.84
C TYR A 581 -3.24 -14.60 -31.37
N TRP A 582 -2.15 -14.70 -30.62
CA TRP A 582 -1.00 -15.52 -30.99
C TRP A 582 -1.33 -17.01 -30.91
N ALA A 583 -1.99 -17.47 -29.83
CA ALA A 583 -2.47 -18.85 -29.74
C ALA A 583 -3.53 -19.20 -30.79
N ILE A 584 -4.43 -18.27 -31.12
CA ILE A 584 -5.40 -18.47 -32.22
C ILE A 584 -4.70 -18.56 -33.56
N GLN A 585 -3.72 -17.68 -33.82
CA GLN A 585 -2.95 -17.69 -35.06
C GLN A 585 -2.12 -18.97 -35.20
N GLN A 586 -1.50 -19.44 -34.12
CA GLN A 586 -0.80 -20.74 -34.10
C GLN A 586 -1.77 -21.91 -34.32
N ASN A 587 -2.93 -21.91 -33.65
CA ASN A 587 -3.94 -22.94 -33.86
C ASN A 587 -4.52 -22.92 -35.28
N GLN A 588 -4.64 -21.74 -35.90
CA GLN A 588 -5.03 -21.62 -37.31
C GLN A 588 -3.95 -22.16 -38.24
N ILE A 589 -2.67 -21.86 -37.99
CA ILE A 589 -1.55 -22.39 -38.76
C ILE A 589 -1.50 -23.93 -38.64
N ILE A 590 -1.63 -24.46 -37.43
CA ILE A 590 -1.66 -25.90 -37.16
C ILE A 590 -2.87 -26.55 -37.83
N ALA A 591 -4.06 -25.94 -37.74
CA ALA A 591 -5.27 -26.45 -38.37
C ALA A 591 -5.21 -26.40 -39.91
N VAL A 592 -4.55 -25.38 -40.48
CA VAL A 592 -4.30 -25.30 -41.92
C VAL A 592 -3.30 -26.37 -42.34
N GLN A 593 -2.22 -26.59 -41.59
CA GLN A 593 -1.25 -27.66 -41.84
C GLN A 593 -1.87 -29.06 -41.71
N GLU A 594 -2.72 -29.30 -40.71
CA GLU A 594 -3.49 -30.54 -40.57
C GLU A 594 -4.50 -30.70 -41.71
N TRP A 595 -5.18 -29.63 -42.12
CA TRP A 595 -6.08 -29.67 -43.28
C TRP A 595 -5.34 -29.95 -44.58
N GLU A 596 -4.17 -29.36 -44.82
CA GLU A 596 -3.31 -29.65 -45.98
C GLU A 596 -2.79 -31.08 -45.99
N HIS A 597 -2.48 -31.63 -44.81
CA HIS A 597 -2.07 -33.02 -44.62
C HIS A 597 -3.24 -34.00 -44.85
N VAL A 598 -4.45 -33.66 -44.39
CA VAL A 598 -5.67 -34.48 -44.57
C VAL A 598 -6.21 -34.42 -46.00
N CYS A 599 -6.05 -33.28 -46.68
CA CYS A 599 -6.45 -33.09 -48.07
C CYS A 599 -5.36 -33.48 -49.09
N SER A 600 -4.25 -34.09 -48.66
CA SER A 600 -3.15 -34.56 -49.51
C SER A 600 -2.57 -33.48 -50.44
N ARG A 601 -2.45 -32.25 -49.96
CA ARG A 601 -1.93 -31.10 -50.72
C ARG A 601 -0.49 -30.72 -50.38
N ASN A 602 0.26 -31.61 -49.74
CA ASN A 602 1.71 -31.47 -49.62
C ASN A 602 2.38 -31.66 -50.99
N GLN A 603 3.21 -30.69 -51.39
CA GLN A 603 3.97 -30.68 -52.65
C GLN A 603 4.89 -31.89 -52.83
N GLU A 604 5.17 -32.66 -51.76
CA GLU A 604 6.05 -33.83 -51.80
C GLU A 604 5.38 -35.13 -52.27
N ASN A 605 4.05 -35.18 -52.42
CA ASN A 605 3.32 -36.40 -52.85
C ASN A 605 2.75 -36.33 -54.29
N LEU A 606 3.17 -35.37 -55.11
CA LEU A 606 2.74 -35.26 -56.53
C LEU A 606 3.42 -36.26 -57.48
N TYR A 607 4.24 -37.19 -56.98
CA TYR A 607 4.86 -38.26 -57.76
C TYR A 607 4.36 -39.64 -57.39
N GLN A 608 3.04 -39.86 -57.31
CA GLN A 608 2.49 -41.17 -57.63
C GLN A 608 0.98 -41.13 -57.85
N ASN A 609 0.58 -41.68 -59.00
CA ASN A 609 -0.77 -42.03 -59.43
C ASN A 609 -1.61 -40.91 -60.04
N GLY A 610 -1.32 -40.66 -61.31
CA GLY A 610 -2.32 -40.23 -62.27
C GLY A 610 -3.28 -41.35 -62.69
N LYS A 611 -4.39 -40.91 -63.30
CA LYS A 611 -5.34 -41.56 -64.23
C LYS A 611 -6.77 -41.72 -63.71
N ASN A 612 -7.63 -40.79 -64.13
CA ASN A 612 -8.77 -40.99 -65.08
C ASN A 612 -9.96 -40.06 -64.78
N VAL A 613 -10.27 -39.23 -65.79
CA VAL A 613 -11.44 -38.35 -66.02
C VAL A 613 -12.63 -39.22 -66.56
N PRO A 614 -13.82 -38.73 -67.02
CA PRO A 614 -14.52 -37.42 -66.96
C PRO A 614 -16.08 -37.49 -66.81
N ILE A 615 -16.78 -36.35 -67.05
CA ILE A 615 -18.17 -36.17 -67.56
C ILE A 615 -19.25 -35.97 -66.46
N SER A 616 -20.16 -34.99 -66.41
CA SER A 616 -20.55 -33.79 -67.20
C SER A 616 -21.58 -32.99 -66.40
N LEU A 617 -21.53 -31.64 -66.45
CA LEU A 617 -22.65 -30.77 -66.06
C LEU A 617 -23.75 -30.78 -67.14
N PRO A 618 -25.03 -30.55 -66.75
CA PRO A 618 -25.72 -29.37 -67.29
C PRO A 618 -26.41 -28.50 -66.22
N GLU A 619 -26.50 -27.22 -66.55
CA GLU A 619 -27.02 -26.07 -65.80
C GLU A 619 -28.51 -26.16 -65.42
N VAL A 620 -28.88 -25.80 -64.18
CA VAL A 620 -30.18 -25.19 -63.84
C VAL A 620 -30.02 -24.18 -62.70
N ALA A 621 -29.98 -22.88 -63.07
CA ALA A 621 -30.25 -21.66 -62.30
C ALA A 621 -29.54 -21.40 -60.94
N GLU A 622 -28.83 -20.25 -60.89
CA GLU A 622 -28.06 -19.79 -59.73
C GLU A 622 -28.88 -19.72 -58.42
N PRO A 623 -28.31 -20.22 -57.30
CA PRO A 623 -28.95 -20.24 -55.98
C PRO A 623 -29.46 -18.87 -55.51
N LEU A 624 -28.78 -17.79 -55.88
CA LEU A 624 -29.08 -16.41 -55.47
C LEU A 624 -30.45 -15.95 -55.97
N GLN A 625 -30.79 -16.23 -57.23
CA GLN A 625 -32.09 -15.83 -57.79
C GLN A 625 -33.27 -16.54 -57.09
N ARG A 626 -33.04 -17.77 -56.62
CA ARG A 626 -34.04 -18.55 -55.86
C ARG A 626 -34.26 -18.00 -54.46
N ILE A 627 -33.21 -17.48 -53.83
CA ILE A 627 -33.25 -16.89 -52.49
C ILE A 627 -33.95 -15.53 -52.52
N PHE A 628 -33.60 -14.67 -53.49
CA PHE A 628 -34.23 -13.35 -53.61
C PHE A 628 -35.73 -13.44 -53.95
N LYS A 629 -36.14 -14.38 -54.81
CA LYS A 629 -37.56 -14.58 -55.14
C LYS A 629 -38.39 -15.08 -53.94
N ARG A 630 -37.77 -15.78 -53.00
CA ARG A 630 -38.40 -16.33 -51.79
C ARG A 630 -38.42 -15.33 -50.62
N LEU A 631 -37.48 -14.38 -50.61
CA LEU A 631 -37.46 -13.28 -49.64
C LEU A 631 -38.52 -12.21 -49.97
N ALA A 632 -38.84 -12.00 -51.25
CA ALA A 632 -39.85 -11.04 -51.69
C ALA A 632 -41.31 -11.46 -51.42
N THR A 633 -41.55 -12.70 -51.01
CA THR A 633 -42.89 -13.24 -50.69
C THR A 633 -43.30 -13.07 -49.22
N TYR A 634 -42.44 -12.53 -48.36
CA TYR A 634 -42.77 -12.23 -46.96
C TYR A 634 -43.30 -10.80 -46.81
N GLU A 635 -44.24 -10.58 -45.90
CA GLU A 635 -44.76 -9.25 -45.58
C GLU A 635 -43.61 -8.32 -45.15
N GLN A 636 -43.63 -7.07 -45.63
CA GLN A 636 -42.58 -6.13 -45.25
C GLN A 636 -42.66 -5.83 -43.74
N PRO A 637 -41.53 -5.92 -43.02
CA PRO A 637 -41.52 -5.72 -41.59
C PRO A 637 -41.98 -4.30 -41.26
N VAL A 638 -42.92 -4.20 -40.33
CA VAL A 638 -43.32 -2.92 -39.73
C VAL A 638 -42.08 -2.28 -39.12
N PRO A 639 -41.79 -1.00 -39.41
CA PRO A 639 -40.60 -0.36 -38.86
C PRO A 639 -40.63 -0.40 -37.33
N PRO A 640 -39.47 -0.59 -36.68
CA PRO A 640 -39.40 -0.66 -35.23
C PRO A 640 -39.96 0.63 -34.61
N PRO A 641 -40.54 0.56 -33.40
CA PRO A 641 -40.94 1.75 -32.66
C PRO A 641 -39.75 2.70 -32.56
N SER A 642 -39.98 4.00 -32.74
CA SER A 642 -38.93 5.01 -32.62
C SER A 642 -38.36 5.00 -31.19
N LEU A 643 -37.20 4.35 -31.05
CA LEU A 643 -36.37 4.47 -29.86
C LEU A 643 -35.91 5.92 -29.78
N ASN A 644 -36.34 6.63 -28.73
CA ASN A 644 -35.67 7.85 -28.32
C ASN A 644 -34.25 7.45 -27.92
N ARG A 645 -33.31 7.54 -28.88
CA ARG A 645 -31.89 7.43 -28.61
C ARG A 645 -31.57 8.51 -27.58
N ASN A 646 -30.97 8.13 -26.46
CA ASN A 646 -30.28 9.13 -25.65
C ASN A 646 -29.29 9.82 -26.60
N GLN A 647 -29.52 11.09 -26.88
CA GLN A 647 -28.54 11.90 -27.60
C GLN A 647 -27.22 11.73 -26.87
N THR A 648 -26.19 11.31 -27.60
CA THR A 648 -24.83 11.27 -27.09
C THR A 648 -24.55 12.64 -26.48
N VAL A 649 -24.33 12.70 -25.17
CA VAL A 649 -24.05 13.96 -24.46
C VAL A 649 -22.77 14.62 -25.04
N PHE A 650 -21.95 13.85 -25.74
CA PHE A 650 -20.76 14.30 -26.43
C PHE A 650 -20.78 13.90 -27.91
N ASN A 651 -20.44 14.84 -28.78
CA ASN A 651 -20.07 14.52 -30.16
C ASN A 651 -18.69 13.85 -30.12
N CYS A 652 -18.55 12.68 -30.75
CA CYS A 652 -17.27 11.96 -30.82
C CYS A 652 -16.19 12.88 -31.43
N ILE A 653 -15.12 13.14 -30.68
CA ILE A 653 -13.99 13.96 -31.17
C ILE A 653 -13.25 13.11 -32.20
N SER A 654 -13.26 13.54 -33.46
CA SER A 654 -12.54 12.79 -34.49
C SER A 654 -11.04 12.84 -34.20
N LYS A 655 -10.34 11.69 -34.29
CA LYS A 655 -8.87 11.65 -34.15
C LYS A 655 -8.17 12.64 -35.09
N GLN A 656 -8.75 12.87 -36.26
CA GLN A 656 -8.28 13.85 -37.25
C GLN A 656 -8.22 15.28 -36.71
N SER A 657 -9.11 15.64 -35.76
CA SER A 657 -9.15 16.95 -35.12
C SER A 657 -7.99 17.20 -34.15
N LEU A 658 -7.28 16.15 -33.70
CA LEU A 658 -6.11 16.27 -32.83
C LEU A 658 -4.83 16.63 -33.60
N TYR A 659 -4.81 16.43 -34.92
CA TYR A 659 -3.65 16.68 -35.79
C TYR A 659 -3.72 18.03 -36.51
N ASN A 660 -4.83 18.75 -36.39
CA ASN A 660 -5.02 20.06 -36.99
C ASN A 660 -4.71 21.15 -35.94
N SER A 661 -3.89 22.13 -36.32
CA SER A 661 -3.17 23.01 -35.40
C SER A 661 -4.02 24.07 -34.69
N ASN A 662 -5.27 24.27 -35.14
CA ASN A 662 -6.21 25.26 -34.58
C ASN A 662 -7.52 24.66 -34.04
N SER A 663 -7.87 23.42 -34.43
CA SER A 663 -9.15 22.80 -34.06
C SER A 663 -9.25 22.45 -32.57
N VAL A 664 -8.13 22.10 -31.93
CA VAL A 664 -8.11 21.72 -30.50
C VAL A 664 -8.56 22.89 -29.62
N ILE A 665 -8.07 24.09 -29.90
CA ILE A 665 -8.44 25.30 -29.15
C ILE A 665 -9.89 25.68 -29.44
N ASP A 666 -10.32 25.63 -30.70
CA ASP A 666 -11.69 25.96 -31.09
C ASP A 666 -12.73 25.03 -30.45
N LEU A 667 -12.36 23.78 -30.19
CA LEU A 667 -13.16 22.82 -29.44
C LEU A 667 -13.22 23.15 -27.93
N VAL A 668 -12.11 23.61 -27.33
CA VAL A 668 -12.04 23.90 -25.87
C VAL A 668 -12.67 25.24 -25.51
N LYS A 669 -12.52 26.28 -26.34
CA LYS A 669 -13.04 27.64 -26.15
C LYS A 669 -14.45 27.72 -25.55
N PRO A 670 -15.50 27.10 -26.14
CA PRO A 670 -16.86 27.22 -25.62
C PRO A 670 -17.02 26.58 -24.22
N HIS A 671 -16.32 25.49 -23.96
CA HIS A 671 -16.38 24.79 -22.68
C HIS A 671 -15.61 25.53 -21.58
N LEU A 672 -14.45 26.09 -21.92
CA LEU A 672 -13.68 26.92 -21.00
C LEU A 672 -14.45 28.19 -20.62
N LYS A 673 -15.12 28.84 -21.58
CA LYS A 673 -15.98 30.00 -21.29
C LYS A 673 -17.05 29.69 -20.25
N ILE A 674 -17.74 28.54 -20.39
CA ILE A 674 -18.77 28.11 -19.42
C ILE A 674 -18.17 27.94 -18.01
N LEU A 675 -16.94 27.45 -17.90
CA LEU A 675 -16.25 27.28 -16.61
C LEU A 675 -15.88 28.62 -15.97
N LEU A 676 -15.45 29.58 -16.79
CA LEU A 676 -15.11 30.94 -16.33
C LEU A 676 -16.37 31.71 -15.92
N ASP A 677 -17.45 31.63 -16.70
CA ASP A 677 -18.75 32.24 -16.38
C ASP A 677 -19.31 31.67 -15.05
N TYR A 678 -19.09 30.37 -14.80
CA TYR A 678 -19.47 29.74 -13.53
C TYR A 678 -18.63 30.26 -12.36
N ALA A 679 -17.31 30.42 -12.53
CA ALA A 679 -16.45 30.99 -11.50
C ALA A 679 -16.86 32.44 -11.16
N GLN A 680 -17.22 33.24 -12.16
CA GLN A 680 -17.75 34.59 -11.95
C GLN A 680 -19.05 34.59 -11.15
N THR A 681 -19.99 33.70 -11.50
CA THR A 681 -21.26 33.55 -10.77
C THR A 681 -21.03 33.14 -9.32
N TYR A 682 -20.07 32.25 -9.08
CA TYR A 682 -19.69 31.81 -7.74
C TYR A 682 -19.10 32.95 -6.90
N ASN A 683 -18.20 33.76 -7.47
CA ASN A 683 -17.62 34.90 -6.76
C ASN A 683 -18.65 36.00 -6.46
N LEU A 684 -19.62 36.22 -7.35
CA LEU A 684 -20.74 37.11 -7.09
C LEU A 684 -21.58 36.62 -5.90
N MET A 685 -21.87 35.31 -5.85
CA MET A 685 -22.61 34.70 -4.74
C MET A 685 -21.86 34.82 -3.40
N ILE A 686 -20.55 34.64 -3.38
CA ILE A 686 -19.72 34.89 -2.19
C ILE A 686 -19.82 36.36 -1.76
N SER A 687 -19.76 37.29 -2.72
CA SER A 687 -19.84 38.73 -2.43
C SER A 687 -21.20 39.11 -1.85
N GLU A 688 -22.30 38.56 -2.40
CA GLU A 688 -23.65 38.71 -1.86
C GLU A 688 -23.73 38.15 -0.43
N HIS A 689 -23.16 36.97 -0.18
CA HIS A 689 -23.13 36.36 1.14
C HIS A 689 -22.39 37.22 2.18
N ILE A 690 -21.20 37.72 1.83
CA ILE A 690 -20.41 38.63 2.69
C ILE A 690 -21.19 39.91 2.98
N ALA A 691 -21.87 40.48 1.99
CA ALA A 691 -22.67 41.68 2.16
C ALA A 691 -23.89 41.44 3.08
N THR A 692 -24.62 40.34 2.90
CA THR A 692 -25.74 39.95 3.77
C THR A 692 -25.28 39.74 5.20
N ASP A 693 -24.13 39.10 5.42
CA ASP A 693 -23.62 38.86 6.77
C ASP A 693 -23.12 40.15 7.44
N SER A 694 -22.44 41.02 6.68
CA SER A 694 -22.03 42.35 7.16
C SER A 694 -23.24 43.20 7.57
N SER A 695 -24.31 43.20 6.76
CA SER A 695 -25.56 43.91 7.07
C SER A 695 -26.20 43.39 8.37
N PHE A 696 -26.13 42.09 8.65
CA PHE A 696 -26.63 41.54 9.91
C PHE A 696 -25.80 42.00 11.10
N LEU A 697 -24.47 42.00 10.98
CA LEU A 697 -23.58 42.49 12.04
C LEU A 697 -23.82 43.97 12.37
N GLU A 698 -24.25 44.78 11.40
CA GLU A 698 -24.65 46.17 11.62
C GLU A 698 -26.03 46.31 12.29
N LEU A 699 -26.98 45.42 11.98
CA LEU A 699 -28.35 45.49 12.51
C LEU A 699 -28.46 45.01 13.96
N VAL A 700 -27.74 43.94 14.32
CA VAL A 700 -27.84 43.29 15.65
C VAL A 700 -27.62 44.25 16.83
N PRO A 701 -26.60 45.13 16.83
CA PRO A 701 -26.40 46.10 17.92
C PRO A 701 -27.56 47.07 18.13
N THR A 702 -28.38 47.29 17.11
CA THR A 702 -29.51 48.25 17.13
C THR A 702 -30.86 47.59 17.46
N LEU A 703 -30.87 46.29 17.73
CA LEU A 703 -32.09 45.52 17.98
C LEU A 703 -32.81 45.95 19.26
N TYR A 704 -32.07 46.29 20.31
CA TYR A 704 -32.64 46.70 21.59
C TYR A 704 -32.55 48.22 21.76
N LYS A 705 -33.66 48.83 22.20
CA LYS A 705 -33.71 50.23 22.62
C LYS A 705 -34.18 50.31 24.07
N GLU A 706 -33.67 51.26 24.82
CA GLU A 706 -34.14 51.50 26.18
C GLU A 706 -35.46 52.26 26.15
N THR A 707 -36.45 51.75 26.88
CA THR A 707 -37.75 52.41 27.08
C THR A 707 -38.10 52.46 28.56
N GLU A 708 -38.63 53.58 29.04
CA GLU A 708 -39.02 53.72 30.44
C GLU A 708 -40.31 52.93 30.72
N ASN A 709 -40.24 51.97 31.63
CA ASN A 709 -41.40 51.19 32.09
C ASN A 709 -41.67 51.42 33.59
N HIS A 710 -42.93 51.27 34.00
CA HIS A 710 -43.37 51.42 35.39
C HIS A 710 -43.80 50.06 35.93
N VAL A 711 -43.03 49.51 36.87
CA VAL A 711 -43.33 48.23 37.53
C VAL A 711 -43.97 48.50 38.88
N THR A 712 -45.10 47.86 39.15
CA THR A 712 -45.77 47.93 40.46
C THR A 712 -45.47 46.68 41.26
N LEU A 713 -44.89 46.86 42.44
CA LEU A 713 -44.60 45.80 43.40
C LEU A 713 -45.59 45.87 44.56
N HIS A 714 -46.03 44.72 45.05
CA HIS A 714 -46.95 44.61 46.17
C HIS A 714 -46.21 44.02 47.37
N ALA A 715 -45.92 44.84 48.39
CA ALA A 715 -45.27 44.40 49.61
C ALA A 715 -46.32 43.92 50.63
N LEU A 716 -46.34 42.63 50.92
CA LEU A 716 -47.23 42.01 51.91
C LEU A 716 -46.70 42.19 53.34
N CYS A 717 -47.60 42.24 54.33
CA CYS A 717 -47.21 42.26 55.74
C CYS A 717 -46.87 40.84 56.22
N ASP A 718 -45.70 40.66 56.82
CA ASP A 718 -45.27 39.36 57.37
C ASP A 718 -46.13 38.93 58.57
N LEU A 719 -46.73 37.74 58.48
CA LEU A 719 -47.32 37.03 59.62
C LEU A 719 -46.23 36.17 60.27
N ALA A 720 -46.15 36.18 61.60
CA ALA A 720 -45.07 35.65 62.43
C ALA A 720 -44.51 34.24 62.05
N PRO A 721 -43.21 33.98 62.26
CA PRO A 721 -42.50 32.80 61.73
C PRO A 721 -42.89 31.45 62.39
N PRO A 722 -42.77 30.30 61.67
CA PRO A 722 -43.49 29.06 62.00
C PRO A 722 -42.84 28.18 63.08
N ASN A 723 -41.91 28.68 63.89
CA ASN A 723 -41.05 27.83 64.74
C ASN A 723 -40.97 28.23 66.23
N GLN A 724 -42.07 28.66 66.84
CA GLN A 724 -42.23 28.56 68.29
C GLN A 724 -43.32 27.55 68.66
N LYS A 725 -42.85 26.33 68.98
CA LYS A 725 -43.58 25.40 69.84
C LYS A 725 -43.70 26.06 71.22
N GLN A 726 -44.92 26.28 71.72
CA GLN A 726 -45.39 25.63 72.95
C GLN A 726 -46.72 26.21 73.44
N SER A 727 -47.46 25.31 74.09
CA SER A 727 -48.28 25.57 75.27
C SER A 727 -49.67 26.19 75.07
N ARG A 728 -50.64 25.27 74.95
CA ARG A 728 -51.93 25.21 75.67
C ARG A 728 -52.51 26.53 76.23
N SER A 729 -53.77 26.74 75.81
CA SER A 729 -54.87 27.52 76.40
C SER A 729 -54.88 29.03 76.16
N GLY A 730 -55.97 29.50 75.51
CA GLY A 730 -56.31 30.91 75.32
C GLY A 730 -56.22 31.37 73.86
N THR A 731 -57.30 31.95 73.34
CA THR A 731 -57.44 32.54 71.99
C THR A 731 -56.35 33.61 71.71
N PRO A 732 -55.63 33.57 70.57
CA PRO A 732 -54.67 34.62 70.19
C PRO A 732 -55.38 35.84 69.55
N PRO A 733 -54.83 37.06 69.69
CA PRO A 733 -55.45 38.30 69.19
C PRO A 733 -55.27 38.45 67.67
N THR A 734 -56.35 38.79 66.97
CA THR A 734 -56.39 39.06 65.52
C THR A 734 -55.70 40.38 65.18
N VAL A 735 -54.62 40.32 64.39
CA VAL A 735 -54.03 41.49 63.72
C VAL A 735 -54.71 41.64 62.34
N HIS A 736 -55.42 42.74 62.10
CA HIS A 736 -56.11 43.00 60.83
C HIS A 736 -55.18 43.73 59.85
N CYS A 737 -54.72 43.05 58.81
CA CYS A 737 -53.98 43.65 57.68
C CYS A 737 -54.97 44.24 56.65
N ALA A 738 -54.71 45.46 56.16
CA ALA A 738 -55.55 46.15 55.16
C ALA A 738 -55.19 45.79 53.70
N GLY A 739 -54.22 44.88 53.48
CA GLY A 739 -53.72 44.47 52.17
C GLY A 739 -52.28 44.95 51.90
N PRO A 740 -51.61 44.43 50.85
CA PRO A 740 -50.24 44.78 50.51
C PRO A 740 -50.06 46.24 50.09
N ALA A 741 -48.96 46.87 50.49
CA ALA A 741 -48.56 48.19 50.02
C ALA A 741 -48.11 48.13 48.56
N VAL A 742 -48.61 49.03 47.71
CA VAL A 742 -48.26 49.09 46.28
C VAL A 742 -47.13 50.10 46.07
N ILE A 743 -45.99 49.65 45.56
CA ILE A 743 -44.80 50.45 45.28
C ILE A 743 -44.62 50.51 43.76
N ALA A 744 -44.74 51.69 43.16
CA ALA A 744 -44.48 51.90 41.74
C ALA A 744 -43.02 52.35 41.52
N ILE A 745 -42.27 51.60 40.71
CA ILE A 745 -40.86 51.86 40.39
C ILE A 745 -40.75 52.13 38.89
N LYS A 746 -40.01 53.18 38.50
CA LYS A 746 -39.63 53.43 37.11
C LYS A 746 -38.30 52.74 36.81
N VAL A 747 -38.28 51.90 35.78
CA VAL A 747 -37.07 51.18 35.34
C VAL A 747 -36.89 51.34 33.83
N PRO A 748 -35.66 51.60 33.35
CA PRO A 748 -35.36 51.50 31.93
C PRO A 748 -35.33 50.01 31.54
N GLU A 749 -36.21 49.61 30.63
CA GLU A 749 -36.29 48.24 30.11
C GLU A 749 -35.82 48.20 28.66
N ALA A 750 -35.01 47.19 28.32
CA ALA A 750 -34.56 46.94 26.96
C ALA A 750 -35.71 46.34 26.15
N HIS A 751 -36.28 47.12 25.23
CA HIS A 751 -37.37 46.71 24.35
C HIS A 751 -36.85 46.44 22.94
N ILE A 752 -37.31 45.34 22.33
CA ILE A 752 -36.97 44.98 20.96
C ILE A 752 -37.56 46.02 19.99
N ASN A 753 -36.75 46.53 19.08
CA ASN A 753 -37.19 47.37 17.99
C ASN A 753 -37.78 46.50 16.87
N SER A 754 -39.11 46.47 16.77
CA SER A 754 -39.83 45.63 15.80
C SER A 754 -39.44 45.88 14.34
N GLY A 755 -39.00 47.09 13.99
CA GLY A 755 -38.52 47.40 12.64
C GLY A 755 -37.20 46.71 12.32
N ILE A 756 -36.25 46.77 13.26
CA ILE A 756 -34.93 46.13 13.14
C ILE A 756 -35.07 44.60 13.22
N ASP A 757 -35.94 44.10 14.08
CA ASP A 757 -36.25 42.67 14.20
C ASP A 757 -36.79 42.09 12.88
N HIS A 758 -37.68 42.82 12.19
CA HIS A 758 -38.15 42.44 10.87
C HIS A 758 -37.02 42.48 9.83
N MET A 759 -36.16 43.50 9.84
CA MET A 759 -35.02 43.59 8.92
C MET A 759 -34.01 42.46 9.14
N ILE A 760 -33.75 42.09 10.40
CA ILE A 760 -32.91 40.93 10.75
C ILE A 760 -33.55 39.64 10.23
N THR A 761 -34.85 39.46 10.46
CA THR A 761 -35.59 38.27 9.99
C THR A 761 -35.53 38.16 8.46
N GLN A 762 -35.72 39.27 7.73
CA GLN A 762 -35.58 39.30 6.28
C GLN A 762 -34.15 38.98 5.83
N ASN A 763 -33.15 39.59 6.46
CA ASN A 763 -31.75 39.33 6.16
C ASN A 763 -31.39 37.84 6.37
N ARG A 764 -31.86 37.22 7.45
CA ARG A 764 -31.66 35.78 7.69
C ARG A 764 -32.38 34.91 6.67
N ALA A 765 -33.56 35.31 6.19
CA ALA A 765 -34.23 34.62 5.09
C ALA A 765 -33.46 34.74 3.76
N GLU A 766 -32.89 35.91 3.46
CA GLU A 766 -32.02 36.11 2.29
C GLU A 766 -30.74 35.26 2.39
N TYR A 767 -30.14 35.20 3.57
CA TYR A 767 -28.97 34.34 3.87
C TYR A 767 -29.27 32.85 3.62
N GLU A 768 -30.38 32.33 4.15
CA GLU A 768 -30.79 30.94 3.93
C GLU A 768 -31.03 30.64 2.44
N ASN A 769 -31.64 31.57 1.70
CA ASN A 769 -31.82 31.43 0.26
C ASN A 769 -30.49 31.36 -0.50
N LEU A 770 -29.48 32.13 -0.08
CA LEU A 770 -28.13 32.05 -0.66
C LEU A 770 -27.46 30.71 -0.35
N LEU A 771 -27.59 30.20 0.87
CA LEU A 771 -27.06 28.87 1.24
C LEU A 771 -27.71 27.74 0.43
N ILE A 772 -29.03 27.80 0.22
CA ILE A 772 -29.74 26.82 -0.61
C ILE A 772 -29.23 26.84 -2.05
N LYS A 773 -28.98 28.02 -2.62
CA LYS A 773 -28.40 28.19 -3.97
C LYS A 773 -26.96 27.67 -4.04
N ALA A 774 -26.13 27.97 -3.03
CA ALA A 774 -24.74 27.51 -2.95
C ALA A 774 -24.63 25.98 -2.81
N SER A 775 -25.62 25.36 -2.17
CA SER A 775 -25.68 23.91 -1.95
C SER A 775 -26.16 23.11 -3.16
N GLN A 776 -26.57 23.79 -4.26
CA GLN A 776 -26.97 23.11 -5.48
C GLN A 776 -25.76 22.54 -6.24
N PRO A 777 -25.90 21.38 -6.91
CA PRO A 777 -24.84 20.85 -7.75
C PRO A 777 -24.53 21.81 -8.92
N PRO A 778 -23.28 21.82 -9.43
CA PRO A 778 -22.92 22.61 -10.60
C PRO A 778 -23.84 22.30 -11.80
N PRO A 779 -24.16 23.29 -12.65
CA PRO A 779 -25.00 23.07 -13.83
C PRO A 779 -24.41 21.99 -14.76
N SER A 780 -25.28 21.18 -15.37
CA SER A 780 -24.86 20.07 -16.24
C SER A 780 -23.87 20.47 -17.32
N LYS A 781 -24.03 21.67 -17.90
CA LYS A 781 -23.14 22.25 -18.92
C LYS A 781 -21.70 22.48 -18.41
N VAL A 782 -21.54 22.83 -17.13
CA VAL A 782 -20.22 23.03 -16.48
C VAL A 782 -19.51 21.68 -16.36
N THR A 783 -20.19 20.68 -15.80
CA THR A 783 -19.68 19.30 -15.72
C THR A 783 -19.37 18.70 -17.09
N GLN A 784 -20.22 18.94 -18.09
CA GLN A 784 -19.97 18.50 -19.47
C GLN A 784 -18.72 19.18 -20.05
N GLY A 785 -18.53 20.47 -19.79
CA GLY A 785 -17.32 21.20 -20.18
C GLY A 785 -16.05 20.63 -19.55
N CYS A 786 -16.06 20.32 -18.25
CA CYS A 786 -14.93 19.68 -17.57
C CYS A 786 -14.58 18.31 -18.19
N VAL A 787 -15.58 17.44 -18.34
CA VAL A 787 -15.38 16.10 -18.89
C VAL A 787 -14.87 16.16 -20.33
N PHE A 788 -15.37 17.11 -21.12
CA PHE A 788 -14.91 17.29 -22.50
C PHE A 788 -13.42 17.69 -22.56
N ILE A 789 -13.01 18.67 -21.77
CA ILE A 789 -11.63 19.16 -21.74
C ILE A 789 -10.68 18.06 -21.23
N ASP A 790 -11.05 17.35 -20.15
CA ASP A 790 -10.24 16.26 -19.60
C ASP A 790 -10.12 15.08 -20.59
N HIS A 791 -11.21 14.73 -21.26
CA HIS A 791 -11.19 13.69 -22.29
C HIS A 791 -10.30 14.07 -23.48
N LEU A 792 -10.36 15.32 -23.94
CA LEU A 792 -9.50 15.83 -25.01
C LEU A 792 -8.01 15.79 -24.62
N ILE A 793 -7.68 16.17 -23.38
CA ILE A 793 -6.31 16.09 -22.87
C ILE A 793 -5.84 14.63 -22.80
N ALA A 794 -6.66 13.72 -22.26
CA ALA A 794 -6.34 12.30 -22.20
C ALA A 794 -6.13 11.68 -23.59
N MET A 795 -6.89 12.12 -24.59
CA MET A 795 -6.68 11.71 -25.99
C MET A 795 -5.35 12.21 -26.54
N LEU A 796 -4.97 13.47 -26.27
CA LEU A 796 -3.66 14.02 -26.68
C LEU A 796 -2.50 13.26 -26.02
N GLU A 797 -2.61 12.94 -24.72
CA GLU A 797 -1.61 12.16 -23.97
C GLU A 797 -1.46 10.74 -24.52
N HIS A 798 -2.58 10.07 -24.81
CA HIS A 798 -2.53 8.73 -25.39
C HIS A 798 -1.88 8.74 -26.77
N GLU A 799 -2.24 9.69 -27.64
CA GLU A 799 -1.70 9.77 -29.00
C GLU A 799 -0.21 10.14 -29.01
N ILE A 800 0.29 10.97 -28.09
CA ILE A 800 1.74 11.24 -28.02
C ILE A 800 2.51 10.01 -27.53
N THR A 801 2.03 9.28 -26.53
CA THR A 801 2.69 8.05 -26.04
C THR A 801 2.71 6.93 -27.09
N VAL A 802 1.61 6.76 -27.85
CA VAL A 802 1.55 5.73 -28.91
C VAL A 802 2.49 6.06 -30.07
N ASN A 803 2.55 7.34 -30.48
CA ASN A 803 3.35 7.74 -31.64
C ASN A 803 4.84 7.94 -31.33
N GLN A 804 5.25 8.03 -30.06
CA GLN A 804 6.68 8.09 -29.65
C GLN A 804 7.51 6.89 -30.14
N ASN A 805 6.87 5.73 -30.35
CA ASN A 805 7.53 4.51 -30.84
C ASN A 805 7.40 4.30 -32.35
N SER A 806 6.83 5.26 -33.09
CA SER A 806 6.56 5.17 -34.52
C SER A 806 7.48 6.08 -35.35
N GLU A 807 7.83 5.68 -36.58
CA GLU A 807 8.73 6.45 -37.47
C GLU A 807 8.10 7.75 -38.06
N ASN A 808 6.88 8.13 -37.66
CA ASN A 808 6.14 9.27 -38.21
C ASN A 808 6.40 10.59 -37.46
N THR A 809 7.58 11.18 -37.65
CA THR A 809 8.03 12.43 -37.00
C THR A 809 7.10 13.63 -37.23
N THR A 810 6.41 13.70 -38.37
CA THR A 810 5.53 14.83 -38.73
C THR A 810 4.23 14.87 -37.94
N VAL A 811 3.71 13.70 -37.57
CA VAL A 811 2.48 13.55 -36.79
C VAL A 811 2.76 13.86 -35.32
N LEU A 812 3.90 13.40 -34.83
CA LEU A 812 4.38 13.66 -33.48
C LEU A 812 4.60 15.16 -33.23
N TYR A 813 5.24 15.86 -34.18
CA TYR A 813 5.41 17.32 -34.08
C TYR A 813 4.07 18.07 -33.97
N LYS A 814 3.06 17.67 -34.76
CA LYS A 814 1.74 18.31 -34.73
C LYS A 814 0.99 18.06 -33.42
N ILE A 815 1.06 16.85 -32.86
CA ILE A 815 0.47 16.55 -31.56
C ILE A 815 1.18 17.35 -30.46
N GLN A 816 2.51 17.41 -30.50
CA GLN A 816 3.32 18.19 -29.56
C GLN A 816 2.95 19.68 -29.61
N GLU A 817 2.91 20.27 -30.81
CA GLU A 817 2.51 21.67 -31.03
C GLU A 817 1.10 21.95 -30.48
N ASN A 818 0.16 21.02 -30.65
CA ASN A 818 -1.21 21.16 -30.17
C ASN A 818 -1.34 21.08 -28.64
N GLY A 819 -0.60 20.17 -28.00
CA GLY A 819 -0.53 20.09 -26.53
C GLY A 819 0.08 21.35 -25.92
N VAL A 820 1.17 21.86 -26.51
CA VAL A 820 1.81 23.11 -26.11
C VAL A 820 0.87 24.31 -26.26
N LYS A 821 0.18 24.43 -27.41
CA LYS A 821 -0.80 25.51 -27.64
C LYS A 821 -1.96 25.47 -26.66
N LEU A 822 -2.48 24.27 -26.35
CA LEU A 822 -3.55 24.11 -25.38
C LEU A 822 -3.10 24.49 -23.96
N PHE A 823 -1.88 24.11 -23.58
CA PHE A 823 -1.28 24.50 -22.30
C PHE A 823 -1.24 26.02 -22.13
N TYR A 824 -0.60 26.75 -23.06
CA TYR A 824 -0.51 28.21 -22.95
C TYR A 824 -1.88 28.88 -23.08
N TYR A 825 -2.80 28.34 -23.88
CA TYR A 825 -4.16 28.85 -23.95
C TYR A 825 -4.88 28.76 -22.58
N LEU A 826 -4.75 27.65 -21.86
CA LEU A 826 -5.31 27.52 -20.51
C LEU A 826 -4.62 28.45 -19.51
N VAL A 827 -3.28 28.58 -19.56
CA VAL A 827 -2.53 29.52 -18.70
C VAL A 827 -2.97 30.96 -18.95
N ASP A 828 -3.20 31.35 -20.21
CA ASP A 828 -3.60 32.71 -20.57
C ASP A 828 -5.01 33.03 -20.08
N ASN A 829 -5.94 32.06 -20.16
CA ASN A 829 -7.34 32.22 -19.79
C ASN A 829 -7.64 31.88 -18.31
N TYR A 830 -6.65 31.43 -17.54
CA TYR A 830 -6.81 31.23 -16.11
C TYR A 830 -6.78 32.59 -15.38
N THR A 831 -7.95 33.00 -14.88
CA THR A 831 -8.17 34.29 -14.21
C THR A 831 -8.07 34.16 -12.69
N GLU A 832 -7.89 35.28 -11.98
CA GLU A 832 -7.92 35.30 -10.51
C GLU A 832 -9.29 34.83 -9.97
N GLU A 833 -10.38 35.20 -10.63
CA GLU A 833 -11.74 34.75 -10.33
C GLU A 833 -11.86 33.22 -10.39
N ALA A 834 -11.27 32.58 -11.41
CA ALA A 834 -11.23 31.13 -11.53
C ALA A 834 -10.39 30.46 -10.42
N SER A 835 -9.39 31.17 -9.89
CA SER A 835 -8.55 30.70 -8.78
C SER A 835 -9.25 30.76 -7.42
N LEU A 836 -10.23 31.64 -7.25
CA LEU A 836 -11.00 31.77 -6.01
C LEU A 836 -12.15 30.75 -5.93
N CYS A 837 -12.61 30.23 -7.08
CA CYS A 837 -13.60 29.17 -7.16
C CYS A 837 -12.93 27.79 -7.01
N PRO A 838 -13.12 27.05 -5.90
CA PRO A 838 -12.36 25.83 -5.64
C PRO A 838 -12.51 24.72 -6.70
N PRO A 839 -13.72 24.43 -7.24
CA PRO A 839 -13.88 23.43 -8.31
C PRO A 839 -13.16 23.81 -9.60
N THR A 840 -13.24 25.08 -10.01
CA THR A 840 -12.61 25.56 -11.24
C THR A 840 -11.09 25.62 -11.08
N LYS A 841 -10.59 26.07 -9.92
CA LYS A 841 -9.17 26.02 -9.55
C LYS A 841 -8.63 24.60 -9.65
N GLN A 842 -9.25 23.64 -8.95
CA GLN A 842 -8.80 22.25 -8.94
C GLN A 842 -8.77 21.66 -10.35
N PHE A 843 -9.82 21.88 -11.13
CA PHE A 843 -9.92 21.35 -12.47
C PHE A 843 -8.85 21.93 -13.42
N ILE A 844 -8.76 23.26 -13.53
CA ILE A 844 -7.83 23.90 -14.46
C ILE A 844 -6.36 23.63 -14.07
N THR A 845 -6.04 23.65 -12.77
CA THR A 845 -4.67 23.32 -12.30
C THR A 845 -4.30 21.87 -12.63
N THR A 846 -5.21 20.91 -12.44
CA THR A 846 -5.00 19.51 -12.84
C THR A 846 -4.76 19.37 -14.35
N CYS A 847 -5.53 20.10 -15.18
CA CYS A 847 -5.32 20.11 -16.63
C CYS A 847 -3.94 20.69 -17.01
N LEU A 848 -3.52 21.77 -16.34
CA LEU A 848 -2.21 22.40 -16.54
C LEU A 848 -1.06 21.47 -16.12
N GLU A 849 -1.20 20.73 -15.02
CA GLU A 849 -0.20 19.76 -14.56
C GLU A 849 -0.03 18.62 -15.57
N LYS A 850 -1.14 18.02 -16.04
CA LYS A 850 -1.13 16.96 -17.07
C LYS A 850 -0.44 17.43 -18.36
N LEU A 851 -0.87 18.57 -18.88
CA LEU A 851 -0.30 19.15 -20.09
C LEU A 851 1.16 19.58 -19.91
N GLY A 852 1.49 20.17 -18.76
CA GLY A 852 2.84 20.61 -18.43
C GLY A 852 3.82 19.44 -18.34
N GLN A 853 3.40 18.33 -17.73
CA GLN A 853 4.20 17.11 -17.64
C GLN A 853 4.39 16.43 -18.99
N SER A 854 3.33 16.34 -19.79
CA SER A 854 3.32 15.58 -21.04
C SER A 854 3.90 16.34 -22.24
N PHE A 855 3.81 17.68 -22.27
CA PHE A 855 4.15 18.48 -23.46
C PHE A 855 5.18 19.60 -23.23
N ILE A 856 5.46 20.00 -21.98
CA ILE A 856 6.35 21.15 -21.68
C ILE A 856 7.64 20.71 -21.00
N SER A 857 7.53 19.83 -20.00
CA SER A 857 8.68 19.33 -19.23
C SER A 857 9.64 18.55 -20.11
N GLY A 858 10.93 18.92 -20.10
CA GLY A 858 11.97 18.26 -20.88
C GLY A 858 12.06 18.66 -22.36
N GLU A 859 11.26 19.62 -22.83
CA GLU A 859 11.28 20.10 -24.23
C GLU A 859 12.19 21.33 -24.39
N GLU A 860 13.18 21.25 -25.29
CA GLU A 860 14.19 22.30 -25.53
C GLU A 860 13.55 23.65 -25.92
N THR A 861 12.55 23.62 -26.80
CA THR A 861 11.95 24.83 -27.37
C THR A 861 11.04 25.58 -26.38
N GLN A 862 10.61 24.93 -25.30
CA GLN A 862 9.58 25.46 -24.40
C GLN A 862 10.12 26.07 -23.12
N ALA A 863 11.34 25.71 -22.69
CA ALA A 863 11.91 26.17 -21.42
C ALA A 863 11.97 27.71 -21.32
N LEU A 864 12.43 28.39 -22.37
CA LEU A 864 12.53 29.86 -22.42
C LEU A 864 11.15 30.52 -22.46
N GLN A 865 10.20 29.95 -23.22
CA GLN A 865 8.83 30.47 -23.31
C GLN A 865 8.09 30.32 -21.97
N LEU A 866 8.28 29.20 -21.28
CA LEU A 866 7.71 28.96 -19.96
C LEU A 866 8.28 29.93 -18.93
N LEU A 867 9.59 30.18 -18.94
CA LEU A 867 10.23 31.16 -18.05
C LEU A 867 9.64 32.56 -18.23
N ASN A 868 9.52 33.04 -19.48
CA ASN A 868 8.91 34.34 -19.77
C ASN A 868 7.44 34.39 -19.31
N THR A 869 6.72 33.28 -19.41
CA THR A 869 5.33 33.17 -18.94
C THR A 869 5.23 33.25 -17.41
N ILE A 870 6.14 32.59 -16.69
CA ILE A 870 6.24 32.65 -15.23
C ILE A 870 6.53 34.08 -14.75
N ILE A 871 7.43 34.79 -15.45
CA ILE A 871 7.78 36.18 -15.15
C ILE A 871 6.59 37.12 -15.40
N ARG A 872 5.86 36.90 -16.51
CA ARG A 872 4.67 37.71 -16.85
C ARG A 872 3.49 37.45 -15.90
N LYS A 873 3.36 36.23 -15.35
CA LYS A 873 2.30 35.82 -14.42
C LYS A 873 2.88 35.20 -13.13
N PRO A 874 3.42 36.02 -12.20
CA PRO A 874 4.10 35.53 -11.00
C PRO A 874 3.21 34.70 -10.07
N ASN A 875 1.91 35.00 -10.04
CA ASN A 875 0.89 34.27 -9.28
C ASN A 875 0.76 32.79 -9.69
N LEU A 876 1.17 32.43 -10.91
CA LEU A 876 1.18 31.05 -11.40
C LEU A 876 2.56 30.39 -11.27
N GLY A 877 3.55 31.10 -10.73
CA GLY A 877 4.92 30.62 -10.66
C GLY A 877 5.10 29.32 -9.88
N VAL A 878 4.32 29.11 -8.81
CA VAL A 878 4.33 27.85 -8.03
C VAL A 878 3.75 26.68 -8.84
N LEU A 879 2.76 26.94 -9.69
CA LEU A 879 2.11 25.92 -10.53
C LEU A 879 2.97 25.55 -11.75
N LEU A 880 3.59 26.55 -12.38
CA LEU A 880 4.34 26.38 -13.63
C LEU A 880 5.81 26.00 -13.37
N GLY A 881 6.38 26.39 -12.23
CA GLY A 881 7.77 26.15 -11.85
C GLY A 881 8.22 24.67 -11.87
N PRO A 882 7.40 23.69 -11.46
CA PRO A 882 7.76 22.27 -11.55
C PRO A 882 8.09 21.78 -12.97
N HIS A 883 7.47 22.37 -13.99
CA HIS A 883 7.67 22.00 -15.40
C HIS A 883 8.83 22.75 -16.06
N PHE A 884 9.41 23.75 -15.38
CA PHE A 884 10.57 24.49 -15.88
C PHE A 884 11.81 23.60 -15.84
N THR A 885 12.26 23.20 -17.03
CA THR A 885 13.41 22.29 -17.22
C THR A 885 14.52 23.01 -17.98
N PRO A 886 15.35 23.83 -17.32
CA PRO A 886 16.37 24.65 -18.01
C PRO A 886 17.45 23.80 -18.71
N VAL A 887 17.60 22.52 -18.31
CA VAL A 887 18.59 21.57 -18.84
C VAL A 887 18.22 21.01 -20.22
N ALA A 888 16.95 21.14 -20.63
CA ALA A 888 16.48 20.53 -21.86
C ALA A 888 17.05 21.19 -23.13
N GLY A 889 17.55 22.43 -23.05
CA GLY A 889 18.05 23.16 -24.20
C GLY A 889 19.56 23.34 -24.28
N SER A 890 20.01 23.86 -25.42
CA SER A 890 21.42 24.16 -25.68
C SER A 890 22.03 25.14 -24.66
N ALA A 891 23.37 25.12 -24.53
CA ALA A 891 24.10 25.96 -23.60
C ALA A 891 23.84 27.47 -23.79
N SER A 892 23.59 27.92 -25.02
CA SER A 892 23.26 29.33 -25.30
C SER A 892 21.86 29.69 -24.78
N THR A 893 20.88 28.82 -24.96
CA THR A 893 19.52 29.00 -24.42
C THR A 893 19.52 28.98 -22.89
N PHE A 894 20.34 28.12 -22.28
CA PHE A 894 20.53 28.07 -20.82
C PHE A 894 21.10 29.37 -20.26
N LEU A 895 22.15 29.93 -20.88
CA LEU A 895 22.75 31.18 -20.46
C LEU A 895 21.77 32.36 -20.56
N GLN A 896 20.97 32.42 -21.62
CA GLN A 896 19.91 33.42 -21.76
C GLN A 896 18.84 33.29 -20.67
N MET A 897 18.40 32.06 -20.35
CA MET A 897 17.45 31.82 -19.26
C MET A 897 18.04 32.21 -17.90
N TYR A 898 19.32 31.93 -17.66
CA TYR A 898 20.00 32.34 -16.43
C TYR A 898 20.11 33.86 -16.30
N GLU A 899 20.48 34.57 -17.37
CA GLU A 899 20.53 36.03 -17.41
C GLU A 899 19.15 36.63 -17.06
N ILE A 900 18.08 36.12 -17.68
CA ILE A 900 16.70 36.56 -17.39
C ILE A 900 16.31 36.30 -15.92
N VAL A 901 16.66 35.14 -15.34
CA VAL A 901 16.36 34.82 -13.93
C VAL A 901 17.17 35.72 -12.98
N VAL A 902 18.42 36.02 -13.30
CA VAL A 902 19.28 36.91 -12.51
C VAL A 902 18.77 38.35 -12.57
N GLU A 903 18.38 38.85 -13.74
CA GLU A 903 17.72 40.16 -13.86
C GLU A 903 16.41 40.22 -13.05
N PHE A 904 15.59 39.16 -13.13
CA PHE A 904 14.35 39.04 -12.35
C PHE A 904 14.58 39.00 -10.84
N SER A 905 15.73 38.49 -10.37
CA SER A 905 16.09 38.41 -8.95
C SER A 905 16.26 39.77 -8.25
N THR A 906 16.32 40.86 -9.01
CA THR A 906 16.38 42.23 -8.49
C THR A 906 15.00 42.80 -8.12
N GLY A 907 13.91 42.06 -8.39
CA GLY A 907 12.52 42.47 -8.14
C GLY A 907 11.91 42.02 -6.79
N ALA A 908 10.62 42.30 -6.60
CA ALA A 908 9.90 42.09 -5.32
C ALA A 908 9.48 40.63 -5.00
N ASN A 909 9.55 39.70 -5.96
CA ASN A 909 9.07 38.31 -5.81
C ASN A 909 10.21 37.32 -5.50
N ILE A 910 10.81 37.47 -4.32
CA ILE A 910 12.00 36.70 -3.87
C ILE A 910 11.73 35.19 -3.82
N ASP A 911 10.53 34.78 -3.38
CA ASP A 911 10.17 33.36 -3.25
C ASP A 911 10.13 32.63 -4.60
N LEU A 912 9.60 33.30 -5.63
CA LEU A 912 9.56 32.76 -6.99
C LEU A 912 10.97 32.69 -7.60
N CYS A 913 11.80 33.70 -7.33
CA CYS A 913 13.20 33.71 -7.76
C CYS A 913 13.98 32.54 -7.14
N PHE A 914 13.74 32.24 -5.86
CA PHE A 914 14.37 31.10 -5.19
C PHE A 914 13.97 29.77 -5.85
N VAL A 915 12.70 29.58 -6.19
CA VAL A 915 12.24 28.37 -6.88
C VAL A 915 12.91 28.22 -8.25
N LEU A 916 12.99 29.29 -9.04
CA LEU A 916 13.63 29.26 -10.37
C LEU A 916 15.16 29.07 -10.27
N LEU A 917 15.83 29.79 -9.37
CA LEU A 917 17.27 29.64 -9.13
C LEU A 917 17.63 28.26 -8.60
N SER A 918 16.81 27.65 -7.74
CA SER A 918 17.07 26.29 -7.24
C SER A 918 17.17 25.26 -8.35
N LYS A 919 16.40 25.44 -9.44
CA LYS A 919 16.42 24.59 -10.63
C LYS A 919 17.65 24.83 -11.51
N VAL A 920 18.29 26.00 -11.40
CA VAL A 920 19.47 26.38 -12.19
C VAL A 920 20.78 26.13 -11.41
N CYS A 921 20.82 26.44 -10.11
CA CYS A 921 22.00 26.34 -9.24
C CYS A 921 22.41 24.89 -8.91
N TYR A 922 21.44 23.97 -8.80
CA TYR A 922 21.73 22.53 -8.59
C TYR A 922 22.64 21.97 -9.70
N LEU A 923 22.56 22.55 -10.91
CA LEU A 923 23.38 22.15 -12.04
C LEU A 923 24.78 22.78 -12.07
N MET A 924 24.97 24.03 -11.62
CA MET A 924 26.33 24.58 -11.47
C MET A 924 27.15 23.72 -10.51
N TYR A 925 26.51 23.18 -9.46
CA TYR A 925 27.14 22.25 -8.54
C TYR A 925 27.48 20.90 -9.20
N ILE A 926 26.59 20.35 -10.04
CA ILE A 926 26.83 19.08 -10.78
C ILE A 926 27.87 19.23 -11.90
N LEU A 927 27.83 20.33 -12.66
CA LEU A 927 28.83 20.64 -13.70
C LEU A 927 30.20 20.91 -13.08
N TYR A 928 30.28 21.57 -11.92
CA TYR A 928 31.53 21.74 -11.17
C TYR A 928 32.11 20.41 -10.68
N ILE A 929 31.26 19.46 -10.27
CA ILE A 929 31.68 18.09 -9.89
C ILE A 929 32.06 17.24 -11.10
N SER A 930 31.51 17.52 -12.29
CA SER A 930 31.82 16.75 -13.51
C SER A 930 33.06 17.28 -14.25
N PHE A 931 33.53 18.48 -13.90
CA PHE A 931 34.75 19.11 -14.41
C PHE A 931 35.97 18.91 -13.49
N LEU A 932 35.73 18.45 -12.25
CA LEU A 932 36.72 17.92 -11.30
C LEU A 932 36.86 16.41 -11.49
#